data_AF-A0AAW9R9U6-F1
#
_entry.id   AF-A0AAW9R9U6-F1
#
_cell.length_a   1.000
_cell.length_b   1.000
_cell.length_c   1.000
_cell.angle_alpha   90.00
_cell.angle_beta   90.00
_cell.angle_gamma   90.00
#
_symmetry.space_group_name_H-M   'P 1'
#
loop_
_entity.id
_entity.type
_entity.pdbx_description
1 polymer ?
#
loop_
_entity_poly.entity_id
_entity_poly.type
_entity_poly.pdbx_seq_one_letter_code
_entity_poly.pdbx_strand_id
1 'polypeptide(L)'
;MTGADAIAIIILLTILIAVGVYLLHWLYRHSSKDQSFVRTGSGGEKVVMGGGALVIPIVHDITVVNMNAIPLQIRLVGEQSLITQNKMRIDLVAEFLVRVIATREGVSDAARTLGDRTQDPLALKEIIQGRFVDAMASVAASMTMEEIHQDRSRYVERVSDLVAKRLGTNGLELENASLTSLNQTDISVFNPSNAFDAEGLTQLTEQIEARRKLRNKIENETRIEIKLKDQEAEQRALEIDRDLEYARIDQARAIEIRKAAQAAEIESERSSSAISIAQAREKADEESQRIRIMKDHAVESERIRSQNEIRALEIERHKDTELTEIASQTKLATERLLTQQQIEAERIERERLVKEAQIKSRREIEVFDASSGTEIEEARLARERAVETRRIETTREIELLAVEKTREVRVSQEVAQTEQDRAVIAKQHALEIERLRKDEDVAQQDIVRRQKVRLAETQSMRKVEDAAIVANRELDEMRVAAEKYIERFVIEQDMEIELADKQRLISVVNKAIEEAVARTDEAKARKALAAVEEQVETVRAEENANRNKKIEIIVAEAAAERDALRVLRRAESEKLAIEHRAQAEIAEAKAAGIRYETDAEGHRKLNEAENMRNDESRRSAIYENLVKSLPQIIRESVKPMENIESIKILQVDGLPGLNSPSESGGGGGGTGGTGPSGGNISDQVVNSAMKYRTQVAFVDGLMEEIGLPLKNLGAAGGMQFRNFPGAPEGKSGKGDD
;
A
#
# COMPACT_ATOMS: atom_id res chain seq x y z
N MET A 1 -91.96 -52.56 16.52
CA MET A 1 -90.58 -52.87 16.12
C MET A 1 -89.94 -53.64 17.25
N THR A 2 -89.39 -54.82 16.95
CA THR A 2 -88.57 -55.61 17.88
C THR A 2 -87.17 -54.99 18.00
N GLY A 3 -86.38 -55.44 18.98
CA GLY A 3 -84.95 -55.08 19.05
C GLY A 3 -84.17 -55.52 17.80
N ALA A 4 -84.57 -56.64 17.17
CA ALA A 4 -83.97 -57.11 15.93
C ALA A 4 -84.28 -56.20 14.74
N ASP A 5 -85.50 -55.67 14.63
CA ASP A 5 -85.89 -54.73 13.56
C ASP A 5 -85.04 -53.45 13.63
N ALA A 6 -84.83 -52.93 14.85
CA ALA A 6 -84.01 -51.75 15.07
C ALA A 6 -82.53 -51.99 14.69
N ILE A 7 -81.97 -53.15 15.10
CA ILE A 7 -80.61 -53.56 14.73
C ILE A 7 -80.48 -53.73 13.21
N ALA A 8 -81.46 -54.35 12.54
CA ALA A 8 -81.44 -54.55 11.09
C ALA A 8 -81.47 -53.22 10.32
N ILE A 9 -82.27 -52.24 10.78
CA ILE A 9 -82.31 -50.90 10.20
C ILE A 9 -81.00 -50.15 10.43
N ILE A 10 -80.39 -50.25 11.62
CA ILE A 10 -79.08 -49.66 11.90
C ILE A 10 -78.00 -50.28 11.00
N ILE A 11 -77.97 -51.61 10.86
CA ILE A 11 -77.02 -52.30 9.98
C ILE A 11 -77.21 -51.83 8.53
N LEU A 12 -78.44 -51.83 8.00
CA LEU A 12 -78.73 -51.36 6.63
C LEU A 12 -78.33 -49.89 6.43
N LEU A 13 -78.57 -49.02 7.41
CA LEU A 13 -78.14 -47.61 7.38
C LEU A 13 -76.61 -47.50 7.35
N THR A 14 -75.89 -48.25 8.20
CA THR A 14 -74.42 -48.22 8.22
C THR A 14 -73.79 -48.77 6.93
N ILE A 15 -74.39 -49.80 6.31
CA ILE A 15 -73.97 -50.31 5.00
C ILE A 15 -74.21 -49.26 3.91
N LEU A 16 -75.38 -48.60 3.91
CA LEU A 16 -75.70 -47.55 2.94
C LEU A 16 -74.76 -46.35 3.08
N ILE A 17 -74.43 -45.94 4.31
CA ILE A 17 -73.43 -44.90 4.58
C ILE A 17 -72.02 -45.36 4.13
N ALA A 18 -71.61 -46.60 4.42
CA ALA A 18 -70.31 -47.11 4.01
C ALA A 18 -70.16 -47.19 2.48
N VAL A 19 -71.20 -47.65 1.77
CA VAL A 19 -71.25 -47.64 0.29
C VAL A 19 -71.25 -46.20 -0.26
N GLY A 20 -71.98 -45.29 0.37
CA GLY A 20 -71.99 -43.87 0.01
C GLY A 20 -70.62 -43.19 0.18
N VAL A 21 -69.92 -43.47 1.28
CA VAL A 21 -68.56 -42.98 1.54
C VAL A 21 -67.54 -43.61 0.60
N TYR A 22 -67.64 -44.91 0.31
CA TYR A 22 -66.78 -45.60 -0.65
C TYR A 22 -66.96 -45.04 -2.07
N LEU A 23 -68.21 -44.84 -2.51
CA LEU A 23 -68.50 -44.18 -3.78
C LEU A 23 -67.99 -42.73 -3.80
N LEU A 24 -68.19 -41.96 -2.74
CA LEU A 24 -67.69 -40.58 -2.66
C LEU A 24 -66.15 -40.54 -2.74
N HIS A 25 -65.46 -41.47 -2.08
CA HIS A 25 -63.99 -41.59 -2.17
C HIS A 25 -63.53 -41.98 -3.59
N TRP A 26 -64.26 -42.86 -4.28
CA TRP A 26 -63.95 -43.27 -5.65
C TRP A 26 -64.24 -42.17 -6.69
N LEU A 27 -65.29 -41.35 -6.49
CA LEU A 27 -65.68 -40.27 -7.41
C LEU A 27 -64.98 -38.92 -7.11
N TYR A 28 -64.47 -38.67 -5.90
CA TYR A 28 -63.95 -37.35 -5.51
C TYR A 28 -62.42 -37.27 -5.67
N ARG A 29 -61.96 -36.67 -6.77
CA ARG A 29 -60.53 -36.41 -7.00
C ARG A 29 -60.16 -35.01 -6.51
N HIS A 30 -59.04 -34.91 -5.79
CA HIS A 30 -58.47 -33.66 -5.30
C HIS A 30 -57.32 -33.17 -6.19
N SER A 31 -57.23 -31.85 -6.35
CA SER A 31 -56.07 -31.13 -6.88
C SER A 31 -55.27 -30.57 -5.70
N SER A 32 -53.96 -30.72 -5.77
CA SER A 32 -53.01 -30.11 -4.84
C SER A 32 -52.67 -28.67 -5.28
N LYS A 33 -51.66 -28.04 -4.66
CA LYS A 33 -51.20 -26.70 -5.09
C LYS A 33 -50.26 -26.77 -6.30
N ASP A 34 -49.50 -27.86 -6.41
CA ASP A 34 -48.57 -28.18 -7.49
C ASP A 34 -49.24 -28.79 -8.72
N GLN A 35 -50.43 -29.39 -8.59
CA GLN A 35 -51.16 -30.02 -9.69
C GLN A 35 -52.61 -29.59 -9.73
N SER A 36 -53.02 -29.00 -10.86
CA SER A 36 -54.41 -28.78 -11.21
C SER A 36 -54.90 -29.88 -12.16
N PHE A 37 -56.21 -29.98 -12.36
CA PHE A 37 -56.75 -30.85 -13.40
C PHE A 37 -57.95 -30.23 -14.11
N VAL A 38 -58.07 -30.58 -15.39
CA VAL A 38 -59.20 -30.21 -16.23
C VAL A 38 -60.05 -31.44 -16.44
N ARG A 39 -61.31 -31.35 -15.99
CA ARG A 39 -62.31 -32.41 -16.11
C ARG A 39 -63.22 -32.11 -17.31
N THR A 40 -63.11 -32.89 -18.37
CA THR A 40 -63.95 -32.77 -19.58
C THR A 40 -65.11 -33.76 -19.53
N GLY A 41 -65.96 -33.82 -20.56
CA GLY A 41 -67.08 -34.76 -20.66
C GLY A 41 -68.44 -34.16 -20.25
N SER A 42 -69.28 -34.94 -19.57
CA SER A 42 -70.67 -34.55 -19.31
C SER A 42 -70.80 -33.30 -18.42
N GLY A 43 -71.62 -32.34 -18.84
CA GLY A 43 -71.73 -31.03 -18.18
C GLY A 43 -70.59 -30.06 -18.53
N GLY A 44 -69.76 -30.37 -19.52
CA GLY A 44 -68.73 -29.48 -20.05
C GLY A 44 -67.41 -29.51 -19.27
N GLU A 45 -66.48 -28.69 -19.74
CA GLU A 45 -65.15 -28.53 -19.14
C GLU A 45 -65.23 -27.86 -17.76
N LYS A 46 -64.51 -28.41 -16.79
CA LYS A 46 -64.37 -27.82 -15.46
C LYS A 46 -62.92 -27.88 -14.98
N VAL A 47 -62.28 -26.72 -14.94
CA VAL A 47 -60.94 -26.50 -14.40
C VAL A 47 -60.98 -26.46 -12.86
N VAL A 48 -60.12 -27.27 -12.23
CA VAL A 48 -60.02 -27.42 -10.77
C VAL A 48 -58.60 -27.12 -10.32
N MET A 49 -58.46 -26.11 -9.44
CA MET A 49 -57.20 -25.66 -8.87
C MET A 49 -57.34 -25.57 -7.35
N GLY A 50 -56.46 -26.23 -6.58
CA GLY A 50 -56.42 -26.13 -5.12
C GLY A 50 -57.69 -26.60 -4.39
N GLY A 51 -58.39 -27.58 -4.95
CA GLY A 51 -59.64 -28.13 -4.43
C GLY A 51 -60.01 -29.45 -5.11
N GLY A 52 -61.16 -30.04 -4.78
CA GLY A 52 -61.60 -31.30 -5.40
C GLY A 52 -62.92 -31.21 -6.15
N ALA A 53 -63.14 -32.18 -7.04
CA ALA A 53 -64.35 -32.27 -7.84
C ALA A 53 -64.83 -33.72 -8.00
N LEU A 54 -66.14 -33.87 -8.19
CA LEU A 54 -66.75 -35.14 -8.56
C LEU A 54 -66.43 -35.46 -10.02
N VAL A 55 -65.75 -36.58 -10.24
CA VAL A 55 -65.50 -37.16 -11.55
C VAL A 55 -66.14 -38.54 -11.60
N ILE A 56 -66.92 -38.78 -12.65
CA ILE A 56 -67.54 -40.09 -12.91
C ILE A 56 -66.74 -40.71 -14.07
N PRO A 57 -65.90 -41.74 -13.86
CA PRO A 57 -64.95 -42.23 -14.87
C PRO A 57 -65.55 -42.79 -16.17
N ILE A 58 -66.87 -43.00 -16.21
CA ILE A 58 -67.60 -43.46 -17.40
C ILE A 58 -67.96 -42.31 -18.35
N VAL A 59 -67.97 -41.07 -17.86
CA VAL A 59 -68.56 -39.90 -18.57
C VAL A 59 -67.71 -38.63 -18.51
N HIS A 60 -66.49 -38.74 -17.97
CA HIS A 60 -65.55 -37.63 -17.81
C HIS A 60 -64.11 -38.12 -17.92
N ASP A 61 -63.32 -37.46 -18.76
CA ASP A 61 -61.87 -37.57 -18.75
C ASP A 61 -61.23 -36.53 -17.83
N ILE A 62 -59.97 -36.78 -17.47
CA ILE A 62 -59.16 -35.93 -16.60
C ILE A 62 -57.80 -35.73 -17.25
N THR A 63 -57.48 -34.50 -17.66
CA THR A 63 -56.12 -34.10 -18.01
C THR A 63 -55.48 -33.45 -16.80
N VAL A 64 -54.31 -33.92 -16.39
CA VAL A 64 -53.60 -33.39 -15.21
C VAL A 64 -52.53 -32.41 -15.66
N VAL A 65 -52.46 -31.25 -15.01
CA VAL A 65 -51.56 -30.16 -15.41
C VAL A 65 -50.65 -29.81 -14.25
N ASN A 66 -49.34 -29.80 -14.52
CA ASN A 66 -48.32 -29.41 -13.55
C ASN A 66 -48.23 -27.88 -13.44
N MET A 67 -48.33 -27.33 -12.23
CA MET A 67 -48.29 -25.90 -11.92
C MET A 67 -46.90 -25.42 -11.48
N ASN A 68 -45.97 -26.34 -11.20
CA ASN A 68 -44.62 -25.99 -10.77
C ASN A 68 -43.80 -25.35 -11.90
N ALA A 69 -42.84 -24.50 -11.52
CA ALA A 69 -41.83 -24.00 -12.45
C ALA A 69 -40.88 -25.13 -12.86
N ILE A 70 -40.73 -25.31 -14.17
CA ILE A 70 -39.83 -26.28 -14.79
C ILE A 70 -38.63 -25.51 -15.38
N PRO A 71 -37.39 -25.81 -14.97
CA PRO A 71 -36.19 -25.22 -15.54
C PRO A 71 -35.89 -25.80 -16.93
N LEU A 72 -35.86 -24.95 -17.94
CA LEU A 72 -35.58 -25.30 -19.33
C LEU A 72 -34.26 -24.66 -19.77
N GLN A 73 -33.17 -25.41 -19.58
CA GLN A 73 -31.86 -25.02 -20.11
C GLN A 73 -31.80 -25.24 -21.62
N ILE A 74 -31.71 -24.14 -22.39
CA ILE A 74 -31.45 -24.15 -23.83
C ILE A 74 -29.95 -23.92 -24.06
N ARG A 75 -29.34 -24.76 -24.89
CA ARG A 75 -27.91 -24.70 -25.24
C ARG A 75 -27.79 -24.54 -26.74
N LEU A 76 -27.11 -23.51 -27.19
CA LEU A 76 -26.90 -23.13 -28.59
C LEU A 76 -25.42 -22.89 -28.77
N VAL A 77 -24.70 -23.96 -29.15
CA VAL A 77 -23.23 -24.04 -29.11
C VAL A 77 -22.74 -24.71 -30.40
N GLY A 78 -21.60 -24.26 -30.94
CA GLY A 78 -21.00 -24.85 -32.13
C GLY A 78 -21.88 -24.62 -33.36
N GLU A 79 -22.24 -25.68 -34.11
CA GLU A 79 -23.07 -25.53 -35.31
C GLU A 79 -24.42 -24.82 -35.02
N GLN A 80 -24.96 -25.01 -33.81
CA GLN A 80 -26.20 -24.39 -33.32
C GLN A 80 -26.01 -22.99 -32.69
N SER A 81 -24.82 -22.40 -32.77
CA SER A 81 -24.54 -21.02 -32.34
C SER A 81 -25.50 -20.00 -32.95
N LEU A 82 -25.81 -18.93 -32.23
CA LEU A 82 -26.56 -17.80 -32.80
C LEU A 82 -25.64 -16.89 -33.63
N ILE A 83 -26.20 -16.23 -34.65
CA ILE A 83 -25.49 -15.23 -35.47
C ILE A 83 -25.97 -13.84 -35.06
N THR A 84 -25.03 -12.95 -34.75
CA THR A 84 -25.32 -11.56 -34.33
C THR A 84 -25.58 -10.61 -35.49
N GLN A 85 -26.01 -9.38 -35.18
CA GLN A 85 -26.06 -8.27 -36.13
C GLN A 85 -24.74 -8.08 -36.89
N ASN A 86 -23.60 -8.24 -36.20
CA ASN A 86 -22.24 -8.17 -36.75
C ASN A 86 -21.66 -9.53 -37.22
N LYS A 87 -22.53 -10.51 -37.54
CA LYS A 87 -22.19 -11.81 -38.18
C LYS A 87 -21.22 -12.68 -37.39
N MET A 88 -21.04 -12.39 -36.11
CA MET A 88 -20.29 -13.24 -35.20
C MET A 88 -21.18 -14.41 -34.76
N ARG A 89 -20.64 -15.62 -34.83
CA ARG A 89 -21.23 -16.78 -34.13
C ARG A 89 -20.96 -16.68 -32.63
N ILE A 90 -22.01 -16.87 -31.85
CA ILE A 90 -21.97 -16.77 -30.40
C ILE A 90 -22.62 -18.01 -29.77
N ASP A 91 -21.93 -18.58 -28.79
CA ASP A 91 -22.34 -19.76 -28.03
C ASP A 91 -23.08 -19.31 -26.77
N LEU A 92 -24.35 -19.67 -26.67
CA LEU A 92 -25.22 -19.33 -25.52
C LEU A 92 -25.64 -20.58 -24.74
N VAL A 93 -25.68 -20.43 -23.43
CA VAL A 93 -26.47 -21.28 -22.54
C VAL A 93 -27.38 -20.39 -21.72
N ALA A 94 -28.70 -20.53 -21.91
CA ALA A 94 -29.72 -19.78 -21.19
C ALA A 94 -30.66 -20.74 -20.46
N GLU A 95 -31.14 -20.32 -19.30
CA GLU A 95 -32.05 -21.10 -18.46
C GLU A 95 -33.32 -20.28 -18.21
N PHE A 96 -34.45 -20.89 -18.57
CA PHE A 96 -35.78 -20.29 -18.51
C PHE A 96 -36.66 -21.10 -17.56
N LEU A 97 -37.22 -20.46 -16.54
CA LEU A 97 -38.19 -21.07 -15.63
C LEU A 97 -39.59 -20.85 -16.18
N VAL A 98 -40.24 -21.93 -16.61
CA VAL A 98 -41.57 -21.90 -17.26
C VAL A 98 -42.58 -22.63 -16.39
N ARG A 99 -43.76 -22.06 -16.20
CA ARG A 99 -44.91 -22.70 -15.54
C ARG A 99 -46.21 -22.43 -16.30
N VAL A 100 -47.29 -23.03 -15.84
CA VAL A 100 -48.65 -22.74 -16.35
C VAL A 100 -49.21 -21.52 -15.62
N ILE A 101 -49.89 -20.65 -16.37
CA ILE A 101 -50.59 -19.48 -15.84
C ILE A 101 -51.68 -19.95 -14.87
N ALA A 102 -51.66 -19.47 -13.62
CA ALA A 102 -52.56 -19.89 -12.55
C ALA A 102 -54.00 -19.32 -12.66
N THR A 103 -54.54 -19.24 -13.88
CA THR A 103 -55.91 -18.82 -14.19
C THR A 103 -56.72 -19.98 -14.78
N ARG A 104 -58.05 -19.84 -14.81
CA ARG A 104 -58.93 -20.87 -15.40
C ARG A 104 -58.64 -21.06 -16.89
N GLU A 105 -58.40 -19.98 -17.61
CA GLU A 105 -58.10 -19.97 -19.04
C GLU A 105 -56.69 -20.54 -19.30
N GLY A 106 -55.69 -20.13 -18.52
CA GLY A 106 -54.32 -20.66 -18.64
C GLY A 106 -54.23 -22.17 -18.44
N VAL A 107 -54.90 -22.71 -17.42
CA VAL A 107 -54.92 -24.16 -17.18
C VAL A 107 -55.74 -24.90 -18.26
N SER A 108 -56.81 -24.29 -18.79
CA SER A 108 -57.58 -24.83 -19.93
C SER A 108 -56.72 -24.95 -21.19
N ASP A 109 -56.04 -23.87 -21.59
CA ASP A 109 -55.19 -23.85 -22.78
C ASP A 109 -53.96 -24.73 -22.62
N ALA A 110 -53.38 -24.82 -21.41
CA ALA A 110 -52.29 -25.76 -21.12
C ALA A 110 -52.76 -27.23 -21.22
N ALA A 111 -53.91 -27.58 -20.64
CA ALA A 111 -54.48 -28.92 -20.77
C ALA A 111 -54.80 -29.28 -22.23
N ARG A 112 -55.33 -28.32 -22.99
CA ARG A 112 -55.72 -28.49 -24.40
C ARG A 112 -54.53 -28.60 -25.36
N THR A 113 -53.42 -27.92 -25.09
CA THR A 113 -52.30 -27.81 -26.03
C THR A 113 -51.05 -28.61 -25.65
N LEU A 114 -50.86 -28.93 -24.36
CA LEU A 114 -49.77 -29.77 -23.86
C LEU A 114 -50.29 -31.03 -23.14
N GLY A 115 -51.37 -30.86 -22.36
CA GLY A 115 -51.96 -31.93 -21.56
C GLY A 115 -50.97 -32.54 -20.57
N ASP A 116 -50.98 -33.88 -20.48
CA ASP A 116 -50.12 -34.63 -19.56
C ASP A 116 -48.61 -34.42 -19.82
N ARG A 117 -48.22 -33.89 -21.01
CA ARG A 117 -46.82 -33.50 -21.30
C ARG A 117 -46.31 -32.36 -20.43
N THR A 118 -47.18 -31.65 -19.69
CA THR A 118 -46.74 -30.71 -18.64
C THR A 118 -46.09 -31.42 -17.43
N GLN A 119 -46.32 -32.72 -17.25
CA GLN A 119 -45.67 -33.51 -16.20
C GLN A 119 -44.25 -33.98 -16.56
N ASP A 120 -43.89 -34.01 -17.85
CA ASP A 120 -42.56 -34.40 -18.33
C ASP A 120 -41.77 -33.19 -18.83
N PRO A 121 -40.71 -32.75 -18.11
CA PRO A 121 -39.84 -31.66 -18.56
C PRO A 121 -39.21 -31.88 -19.94
N LEU A 122 -38.99 -33.13 -20.37
CA LEU A 122 -38.36 -33.43 -21.66
C LEU A 122 -39.35 -33.27 -22.83
N ALA A 123 -40.55 -33.84 -22.72
CA ALA A 123 -41.63 -33.63 -23.70
C ALA A 123 -42.11 -32.18 -23.74
N LEU A 124 -42.14 -31.47 -22.60
CA LEU A 124 -42.39 -30.03 -22.56
C LEU A 124 -41.33 -29.26 -23.36
N LYS A 125 -40.05 -29.55 -23.09
CA LYS A 125 -38.92 -28.91 -23.77
C LYS A 125 -38.99 -29.08 -25.28
N GLU A 126 -39.24 -30.28 -25.78
CA GLU A 126 -39.30 -30.58 -27.21
C GLU A 126 -40.32 -29.68 -27.95
N ILE A 127 -41.50 -29.48 -27.37
CA ILE A 127 -42.56 -28.65 -27.97
C ILE A 127 -42.15 -27.17 -28.03
N ILE A 128 -41.62 -26.62 -26.93
CA ILE A 128 -41.49 -25.16 -26.79
C ILE A 128 -40.08 -24.63 -27.08
N GLN A 129 -39.03 -25.48 -27.07
CA GLN A 129 -37.65 -25.10 -27.37
C GLN A 129 -37.53 -24.31 -28.69
N GLY A 130 -38.23 -24.71 -29.75
CA GLY A 130 -38.20 -23.98 -31.02
C GLY A 130 -38.63 -22.50 -30.90
N ARG A 131 -39.57 -22.19 -30.00
CA ARG A 131 -40.02 -20.80 -29.76
C ARG A 131 -38.97 -19.97 -29.01
N PHE A 132 -38.22 -20.59 -28.10
CA PHE A 132 -37.09 -19.97 -27.40
C PHE A 132 -35.91 -19.73 -28.34
N VAL A 133 -35.54 -20.71 -29.16
CA VAL A 133 -34.44 -20.57 -30.13
C VAL A 133 -34.73 -19.46 -31.13
N ASP A 134 -35.94 -19.40 -31.69
CA ASP A 134 -36.33 -18.33 -32.63
C ASP A 134 -36.39 -16.95 -31.96
N ALA A 135 -36.86 -16.85 -30.72
CA ALA A 135 -36.84 -15.59 -29.96
C ALA A 135 -35.40 -15.11 -29.67
N MET A 136 -34.53 -16.00 -29.18
CA MET A 136 -33.12 -15.69 -28.92
C MET A 136 -32.37 -15.31 -30.20
N ALA A 137 -32.61 -16.01 -31.31
CA ALA A 137 -32.04 -15.70 -32.62
C ALA A 137 -32.53 -14.34 -33.15
N SER A 138 -33.82 -14.03 -33.01
CA SER A 138 -34.41 -12.76 -33.44
C SER A 138 -33.83 -11.56 -32.69
N VAL A 139 -33.60 -11.67 -31.37
CA VAL A 139 -32.93 -10.62 -30.60
C VAL A 139 -31.45 -10.55 -30.95
N ALA A 140 -30.75 -11.69 -31.06
CA ALA A 140 -29.32 -11.73 -31.37
C ALA A 140 -28.99 -11.12 -32.75
N ALA A 141 -29.80 -11.38 -33.77
CA ALA A 141 -29.65 -10.75 -35.08
C ALA A 141 -29.84 -9.22 -35.07
N SER A 142 -30.42 -8.66 -34.00
CA SER A 142 -30.64 -7.21 -33.81
C SER A 142 -29.63 -6.51 -32.91
N MET A 143 -28.65 -7.23 -32.34
CA MET A 143 -27.60 -6.70 -31.46
C MET A 143 -26.23 -7.27 -31.84
N THR A 144 -25.16 -6.57 -31.51
CA THR A 144 -23.78 -7.06 -31.66
C THR A 144 -23.40 -8.00 -30.51
N MET A 145 -22.37 -8.83 -30.71
CA MET A 145 -21.82 -9.67 -29.62
C MET A 145 -21.37 -8.82 -28.42
N GLU A 146 -20.76 -7.67 -28.68
CA GLU A 146 -20.28 -6.76 -27.64
C GLU A 146 -21.44 -6.19 -26.82
N GLU A 147 -22.53 -5.74 -27.45
CA GLU A 147 -23.74 -5.28 -26.75
C GLU A 147 -24.38 -6.39 -25.90
N ILE A 148 -24.45 -7.62 -26.42
CA ILE A 148 -24.99 -8.77 -25.66
C ILE A 148 -24.07 -9.13 -24.48
N HIS A 149 -22.75 -8.91 -24.60
CA HIS A 149 -21.80 -9.14 -23.52
C HIS A 149 -21.86 -8.07 -22.42
N GLN A 150 -21.96 -6.80 -22.82
CA GLN A 150 -22.03 -5.64 -21.92
C GLN A 150 -23.39 -5.52 -21.22
N ASP A 151 -24.50 -5.67 -21.96
CA ASP A 151 -25.87 -5.53 -21.47
C ASP A 151 -26.68 -6.82 -21.68
N ARG A 152 -26.24 -7.85 -20.93
CA ARG A 152 -26.91 -9.17 -20.87
C ARG A 152 -28.35 -9.05 -20.39
N SER A 153 -28.64 -8.10 -19.50
CA SER A 153 -29.98 -7.88 -18.94
C SER A 153 -30.97 -7.47 -20.03
N ARG A 154 -30.63 -6.47 -20.86
CA ARG A 154 -31.48 -6.02 -21.97
C ARG A 154 -31.65 -7.07 -23.07
N TYR A 155 -30.64 -7.93 -23.29
CA TYR A 155 -30.81 -9.09 -24.16
C TYR A 155 -31.86 -10.06 -23.59
N VAL A 156 -31.72 -10.45 -22.31
CA VAL A 156 -32.63 -11.37 -21.63
C VAL A 156 -34.05 -10.80 -21.51
N GLU A 157 -34.20 -9.51 -21.24
CA GLU A 157 -35.49 -8.78 -21.20
C GLU A 157 -36.21 -8.86 -22.55
N ARG A 158 -35.54 -8.47 -23.65
CA ARG A 158 -36.12 -8.52 -25.01
C ARG A 158 -36.45 -9.94 -25.47
N VAL A 159 -35.67 -10.95 -25.06
CA VAL A 159 -36.02 -12.36 -25.29
C VAL A 159 -37.25 -12.75 -24.47
N SER A 160 -37.33 -12.32 -23.22
CA SER A 160 -38.44 -12.62 -22.31
C SER A 160 -39.77 -12.06 -22.80
N ASP A 161 -39.80 -10.82 -23.29
CA ASP A 161 -41.01 -10.22 -23.90
C ASP A 161 -41.54 -11.03 -25.09
N LEU A 162 -40.64 -11.40 -26.01
CA LEU A 162 -40.99 -12.18 -27.20
C LEU A 162 -41.44 -13.59 -26.82
N VAL A 163 -40.80 -14.22 -25.83
CA VAL A 163 -41.17 -15.54 -25.31
C VAL A 163 -42.51 -15.49 -24.58
N ALA A 164 -42.74 -14.56 -23.67
CA ALA A 164 -43.97 -14.47 -22.88
C ALA A 164 -45.21 -14.33 -23.78
N LYS A 165 -45.15 -13.44 -24.78
CA LYS A 165 -46.21 -13.29 -25.79
C LYS A 165 -46.47 -14.56 -26.62
N ARG A 166 -45.46 -15.43 -26.76
CA ARG A 166 -45.52 -16.71 -27.48
C ARG A 166 -45.83 -17.92 -26.60
N LEU A 167 -45.74 -17.80 -25.27
CA LEU A 167 -46.09 -18.87 -24.32
C LEU A 167 -47.54 -18.77 -23.85
N GLY A 168 -48.08 -17.55 -23.71
CA GLY A 168 -49.46 -17.34 -23.26
C GLY A 168 -50.52 -18.01 -24.13
N THR A 169 -50.28 -18.17 -25.44
CA THR A 169 -51.16 -18.91 -26.38
C THR A 169 -51.22 -20.42 -26.14
N ASN A 170 -50.41 -20.93 -25.21
CA ASN A 170 -50.36 -22.31 -24.75
C ASN A 170 -50.66 -22.43 -23.24
N GLY A 171 -51.17 -21.37 -22.62
CA GLY A 171 -51.42 -21.32 -21.17
C GLY A 171 -50.16 -21.23 -20.31
N LEU A 172 -48.98 -21.01 -20.90
CA LEU A 172 -47.69 -20.97 -20.21
C LEU A 172 -47.24 -19.53 -19.93
N GLU A 173 -46.60 -19.32 -18.78
CA GLU A 173 -45.89 -18.09 -18.44
C GLU A 173 -44.41 -18.37 -18.16
N LEU A 174 -43.59 -17.36 -18.47
CA LEU A 174 -42.19 -17.31 -18.13
C LEU A 174 -42.06 -16.65 -16.75
N GLU A 175 -41.63 -17.41 -15.75
CA GLU A 175 -41.43 -16.90 -14.38
C GLU A 175 -40.11 -16.13 -14.28
N ASN A 176 -39.04 -16.63 -14.92
CA ASN A 176 -37.74 -16.00 -14.94
C ASN A 176 -36.91 -16.49 -16.15
N ALA A 177 -35.96 -15.67 -16.60
CA ALA A 177 -34.99 -15.99 -17.63
C ALA A 177 -33.59 -15.56 -17.19
N SER A 178 -32.57 -16.37 -17.49
CA SER A 178 -31.18 -16.06 -17.16
C SER A 178 -30.20 -16.54 -18.21
N LEU A 179 -29.12 -15.78 -18.40
CA LEU A 179 -28.05 -16.11 -19.33
C LEU A 179 -26.85 -16.71 -18.57
N THR A 180 -26.82 -18.04 -18.51
CA THR A 180 -25.80 -18.84 -17.79
C THR A 180 -24.40 -18.67 -18.40
N SER A 181 -24.30 -18.67 -19.73
CA SER A 181 -23.04 -18.56 -20.45
C SER A 181 -23.22 -17.84 -21.80
N LEU A 182 -22.20 -17.09 -22.18
CA LEU A 182 -22.09 -16.33 -23.41
C LEU A 182 -20.61 -16.29 -23.82
N ASN A 183 -20.26 -16.98 -24.90
CA ASN A 183 -18.92 -16.97 -25.48
C ASN A 183 -18.99 -16.69 -26.99
N GLN A 184 -17.86 -16.33 -27.60
CA GLN A 184 -17.71 -16.40 -29.05
C GLN A 184 -17.51 -17.87 -29.44
N THR A 185 -18.18 -18.32 -30.50
CA THR A 185 -17.98 -19.67 -31.05
C THR A 185 -16.60 -19.81 -31.68
N ASP A 186 -15.98 -20.98 -31.56
CA ASP A 186 -14.66 -21.26 -32.14
C ASP A 186 -14.59 -21.02 -33.66
N ILE A 187 -13.45 -20.49 -34.11
CA ILE A 187 -13.22 -20.13 -35.53
C ILE A 187 -13.35 -21.33 -36.49
N SER A 188 -13.13 -22.56 -36.00
CA SER A 188 -13.30 -23.80 -36.76
C SER A 188 -14.75 -24.15 -37.12
N VAL A 189 -15.73 -23.49 -36.51
CA VAL A 189 -17.17 -23.68 -36.78
C VAL A 189 -17.67 -22.79 -37.92
N PHE A 190 -16.97 -21.69 -38.22
CA PHE A 190 -17.31 -20.78 -39.30
C PHE A 190 -17.05 -21.47 -40.65
N ASN A 191 -18.08 -21.63 -41.48
CA ASN A 191 -17.96 -22.25 -42.79
C ASN A 191 -17.66 -21.19 -43.88
N PRO A 192 -16.47 -21.17 -44.52
CA PRO A 192 -16.13 -20.17 -45.53
C PRO A 192 -16.99 -20.21 -46.80
N SER A 193 -17.81 -21.25 -47.02
CA SER A 193 -18.76 -21.31 -48.15
C SER A 193 -20.14 -20.72 -47.83
N ASN A 194 -20.42 -20.38 -46.57
CA ASN A 194 -21.63 -19.67 -46.16
C ASN A 194 -21.36 -18.16 -46.13
N ALA A 195 -22.18 -17.37 -46.82
CA ALA A 195 -22.00 -15.92 -46.95
C ALA A 195 -21.93 -15.18 -45.60
N PHE A 196 -22.74 -15.57 -44.61
CA PHE A 196 -22.75 -14.92 -43.28
C PHE A 196 -21.51 -15.30 -42.46
N ASP A 197 -21.15 -16.58 -42.46
CA ASP A 197 -19.97 -17.08 -41.75
C ASP A 197 -18.68 -16.54 -42.39
N ALA A 198 -18.64 -16.37 -43.71
CA ALA A 198 -17.52 -15.75 -44.43
C ALA A 198 -17.37 -14.25 -44.12
N GLU A 199 -18.47 -13.50 -44.00
CA GLU A 199 -18.45 -12.10 -43.56
C GLU A 199 -17.89 -11.98 -42.13
N GLY A 200 -18.43 -12.77 -41.19
CA GLY A 200 -17.98 -12.79 -39.79
C GLY A 200 -16.51 -13.24 -39.64
N LEU A 201 -16.10 -14.28 -40.37
CA LEU A 201 -14.72 -14.77 -40.40
C LEU A 201 -13.75 -13.70 -40.94
N THR A 202 -14.18 -12.91 -41.93
CA THR A 202 -13.37 -11.81 -42.48
C THR A 202 -13.20 -10.70 -41.45
N GLN A 203 -14.28 -10.23 -40.82
CA GLN A 203 -14.22 -9.20 -39.77
C GLN A 203 -13.38 -9.66 -38.57
N LEU A 204 -13.54 -10.92 -38.13
CA LEU A 204 -12.74 -11.51 -37.06
C LEU A 204 -11.25 -11.57 -37.42
N THR A 205 -10.92 -11.99 -38.64
CA THR A 205 -9.53 -12.08 -39.11
C THR A 205 -8.88 -10.70 -39.21
N GLU A 206 -9.60 -9.70 -39.72
CA GLU A 206 -9.15 -8.32 -39.76
C GLU A 206 -8.88 -7.77 -38.35
N GLN A 207 -9.80 -7.97 -37.40
CA GLN A 207 -9.60 -7.54 -36.01
C GLN A 207 -8.44 -8.27 -35.31
N ILE A 208 -8.26 -9.57 -35.56
CA ILE A 208 -7.14 -10.35 -35.03
C ILE A 208 -5.81 -9.82 -35.59
N GLU A 209 -5.69 -9.62 -36.90
CA GLU A 209 -4.46 -9.10 -37.51
C GLU A 209 -4.20 -7.63 -37.15
N ALA A 210 -5.23 -6.80 -36.99
CA ALA A 210 -5.08 -5.45 -36.47
C ALA A 210 -4.55 -5.45 -35.02
N ARG A 211 -5.13 -6.27 -34.13
CA ARG A 211 -4.66 -6.43 -32.74
C ARG A 211 -3.26 -7.05 -32.68
N ARG A 212 -2.93 -7.98 -33.58
CA ARG A 212 -1.59 -8.60 -33.71
C ARG A 212 -0.54 -7.57 -34.16
N LYS A 213 -0.84 -6.76 -35.18
CA LYS A 213 0.01 -5.65 -35.63
C LYS A 213 0.21 -4.61 -34.53
N LEU A 214 -0.85 -4.23 -33.81
CA LEU A 214 -0.77 -3.29 -32.69
C LEU A 214 0.10 -3.85 -31.56
N ARG A 215 -0.10 -5.10 -31.15
CA ARG A 215 0.72 -5.74 -30.12
C ARG A 215 2.19 -5.83 -30.54
N ASN A 216 2.46 -6.32 -31.76
CA ASN A 216 3.82 -6.36 -32.31
C ASN A 216 4.45 -4.96 -32.41
N LYS A 217 3.67 -3.91 -32.70
CA LYS A 217 4.15 -2.52 -32.71
C LYS A 217 4.57 -2.10 -31.29
N ILE A 218 3.70 -2.26 -30.30
CA ILE A 218 3.98 -1.94 -28.89
C ILE A 218 5.20 -2.73 -28.39
N GLU A 219 5.26 -4.04 -28.62
CA GLU A 219 6.41 -4.89 -28.25
C GLU A 219 7.74 -4.38 -28.85
N ASN A 220 7.72 -3.84 -30.07
CA ASN A 220 8.92 -3.29 -30.71
C ASN A 220 9.25 -1.87 -30.22
N GLU A 221 8.27 -0.99 -30.06
CA GLU A 221 8.47 0.36 -29.55
C GLU A 221 8.98 0.34 -28.11
N THR A 222 8.36 -0.45 -27.22
CA THR A 222 8.83 -0.65 -25.84
C THR A 222 10.26 -1.23 -25.81
N ARG A 223 10.59 -2.16 -26.72
CA ARG A 223 11.95 -2.72 -26.82
C ARG A 223 12.99 -1.69 -27.33
N ILE A 224 12.58 -0.70 -28.10
CA ILE A 224 13.44 0.41 -28.53
C ILE A 224 13.58 1.44 -27.40
N GLU A 225 12.49 1.80 -26.73
CA GLU A 225 12.48 2.73 -25.59
C GLU A 225 13.36 2.23 -24.43
N ILE A 226 13.25 0.94 -24.08
CA ILE A 226 14.11 0.30 -23.07
C ILE A 226 15.58 0.44 -23.49
N LYS A 227 15.94 0.08 -24.72
CA LYS A 227 17.33 0.20 -25.21
C LYS A 227 17.87 1.63 -25.22
N LEU A 228 17.03 2.62 -25.52
CA LEU A 228 17.41 4.03 -25.48
C LEU A 228 17.66 4.48 -24.03
N LYS A 229 16.83 4.04 -23.08
CA LYS A 229 17.03 4.31 -21.64
C LYS A 229 18.22 3.56 -21.05
N ASP A 230 18.48 2.33 -21.48
CA ASP A 230 19.68 1.57 -21.12
C ASP A 230 20.94 2.31 -21.60
N GLN A 231 20.94 2.79 -22.86
CA GLN A 231 22.03 3.59 -23.44
C GLN A 231 22.19 4.95 -22.73
N GLU A 232 21.10 5.63 -22.40
CA GLU A 232 21.11 6.91 -21.65
C GLU A 232 21.66 6.70 -20.23
N ALA A 233 21.31 5.58 -19.58
CA ALA A 233 21.84 5.21 -18.27
C ALA A 233 23.34 4.83 -18.33
N GLU A 234 23.78 4.11 -19.37
CA GLU A 234 25.19 3.79 -19.61
C GLU A 234 26.02 5.07 -19.88
N GLN A 235 25.49 6.00 -20.68
CA GLN A 235 26.11 7.31 -20.90
C GLN A 235 26.23 8.12 -19.59
N ARG A 236 25.16 8.18 -18.78
CA ARG A 236 25.22 8.83 -17.45
C ARG A 236 26.21 8.15 -16.50
N ALA A 237 26.31 6.82 -16.51
CA ALA A 237 27.28 6.09 -15.71
C ALA A 237 28.72 6.47 -16.10
N LEU A 238 29.01 6.54 -17.41
CA LEU A 238 30.31 6.96 -17.93
C LEU A 238 30.64 8.44 -17.61
N GLU A 239 29.65 9.34 -17.61
CA GLU A 239 29.85 10.72 -17.13
C GLU A 239 30.13 10.77 -15.62
N ILE A 240 29.41 9.98 -14.81
CA ILE A 240 29.63 9.90 -13.36
C ILE A 240 31.03 9.34 -13.05
N ASP A 241 31.47 8.29 -13.74
CA ASP A 241 32.82 7.72 -13.57
C ASP A 241 33.92 8.70 -14.00
N ARG A 242 33.70 9.44 -15.11
CA ARG A 242 34.60 10.52 -15.57
C ARG A 242 34.72 11.63 -14.51
N ASP A 243 33.60 12.07 -13.95
CA ASP A 243 33.56 13.18 -13.00
C ASP A 243 34.06 12.74 -11.61
N LEU A 244 33.91 11.46 -11.25
CA LEU A 244 34.58 10.84 -10.10
C LEU A 244 36.10 10.76 -10.28
N GLU A 245 36.61 10.46 -11.48
CA GLU A 245 38.05 10.53 -11.75
C GLU A 245 38.58 11.97 -11.69
N TYR A 246 37.88 12.96 -12.27
CA TYR A 246 38.26 14.37 -12.10
C TYR A 246 38.27 14.78 -10.61
N ALA A 247 37.26 14.39 -9.83
CA ALA A 247 37.22 14.65 -8.40
C ALA A 247 38.37 13.98 -7.63
N ARG A 248 38.76 12.74 -7.99
CA ARG A 248 39.95 12.05 -7.43
C ARG A 248 41.24 12.77 -7.79
N ILE A 249 41.40 13.21 -9.04
CA ILE A 249 42.59 13.92 -9.53
C ILE A 249 42.75 15.26 -8.80
N ASP A 250 41.68 16.04 -8.66
CA ASP A 250 41.75 17.31 -7.92
C ASP A 250 41.88 17.10 -6.40
N GLN A 251 41.31 16.04 -5.83
CA GLN A 251 41.58 15.66 -4.44
C GLN A 251 43.06 15.30 -4.23
N ALA A 252 43.65 14.50 -5.13
CA ALA A 252 45.05 14.11 -5.08
C ALA A 252 45.96 15.35 -5.24
N ARG A 253 45.68 16.21 -6.23
CA ARG A 253 46.38 17.49 -6.44
C ARG A 253 46.27 18.40 -5.21
N ALA A 254 45.10 18.51 -4.58
CA ALA A 254 44.93 19.31 -3.36
C ALA A 254 45.69 18.73 -2.16
N ILE A 255 45.80 17.39 -2.06
CA ILE A 255 46.63 16.70 -1.06
C ILE A 255 48.12 16.94 -1.33
N GLU A 256 48.57 16.89 -2.58
CA GLU A 256 49.97 17.19 -2.94
C GLU A 256 50.33 18.66 -2.68
N ILE A 257 49.46 19.61 -3.06
CA ILE A 257 49.64 21.03 -2.76
C ILE A 257 49.71 21.25 -1.24
N ARG A 258 48.85 20.60 -0.44
CA ARG A 258 48.93 20.67 1.03
C ARG A 258 50.21 20.05 1.58
N LYS A 259 50.65 18.89 1.07
CA LYS A 259 51.93 18.26 1.47
C LYS A 259 53.12 19.15 1.11
N ALA A 260 53.13 19.77 -0.06
CA ALA A 260 54.18 20.67 -0.50
C ALA A 260 54.24 21.96 0.35
N ALA A 261 53.07 22.56 0.62
CA ALA A 261 52.97 23.71 1.52
C ALA A 261 53.44 23.37 2.95
N GLN A 262 52.98 22.25 3.50
CA GLN A 262 53.38 21.78 4.83
C GLN A 262 54.88 21.43 4.89
N ALA A 263 55.45 20.85 3.83
CA ALA A 263 56.88 20.60 3.75
C ALA A 263 57.70 21.89 3.68
N ALA A 264 57.23 22.90 2.93
CA ALA A 264 57.86 24.22 2.88
C ALA A 264 57.74 24.97 4.22
N GLU A 265 56.63 24.83 4.93
CA GLU A 265 56.42 25.40 6.27
C GLU A 265 57.33 24.73 7.31
N ILE A 266 57.43 23.39 7.31
CA ILE A 266 58.37 22.64 8.15
C ILE A 266 59.82 23.02 7.85
N GLU A 267 60.21 23.19 6.59
CA GLU A 267 61.58 23.56 6.24
C GLU A 267 61.88 25.04 6.52
N SER A 268 60.87 25.92 6.49
CA SER A 268 60.96 27.30 6.97
C SER A 268 61.13 27.36 8.49
N GLU A 269 60.37 26.56 9.25
CA GLU A 269 60.47 26.43 10.72
C GLU A 269 61.81 25.81 11.13
N ARG A 270 62.31 24.82 10.39
CA ARG A 270 63.67 24.28 10.56
C ARG A 270 64.74 25.32 10.25
N SER A 271 64.55 26.12 9.20
CA SER A 271 65.48 27.19 8.84
C SER A 271 65.53 28.29 9.91
N SER A 272 64.39 28.75 10.42
CA SER A 272 64.34 29.73 11.50
C SER A 272 64.89 29.15 12.82
N SER A 273 64.62 27.87 13.11
CA SER A 273 65.22 27.15 14.23
C SER A 273 66.75 27.06 14.09
N ALA A 274 67.26 26.69 12.92
CA ALA A 274 68.69 26.63 12.63
C ALA A 274 69.37 28.01 12.74
N ILE A 275 68.71 29.07 12.26
CA ILE A 275 69.18 30.46 12.41
C ILE A 275 69.22 30.86 13.89
N SER A 276 68.20 30.54 14.69
CA SER A 276 68.21 30.86 16.12
C SER A 276 69.28 30.08 16.91
N ILE A 277 69.53 28.81 16.54
CA ILE A 277 70.63 27.99 17.08
C ILE A 277 71.99 28.57 16.66
N ALA A 278 72.13 29.03 15.41
CA ALA A 278 73.35 29.68 14.92
C ALA A 278 73.61 31.00 15.68
N GLN A 279 72.61 31.87 15.83
CA GLN A 279 72.71 33.10 16.61
C GLN A 279 72.98 32.86 18.10
N ALA A 280 72.48 31.77 18.68
CA ALA A 280 72.79 31.38 20.05
C ALA A 280 74.25 30.90 20.20
N ARG A 281 74.77 30.15 19.22
CA ARG A 281 76.19 29.78 19.16
C ARG A 281 77.09 30.99 18.94
N GLU A 282 76.74 31.85 17.99
CA GLU A 282 77.49 33.08 17.67
C GLU A 282 77.63 33.98 18.89
N LYS A 283 76.55 34.17 19.67
CA LYS A 283 76.61 34.90 20.95
C LYS A 283 77.48 34.21 22.01
N ALA A 284 77.42 32.88 22.13
CA ALA A 284 78.28 32.15 23.04
C ALA A 284 79.77 32.21 22.64
N ASP A 285 80.05 32.20 21.33
CA ASP A 285 81.39 32.41 20.77
C ASP A 285 81.85 33.87 20.91
N GLU A 286 80.97 34.87 20.78
CA GLU A 286 81.26 36.28 21.10
C GLU A 286 81.61 36.45 22.58
N GLU A 287 80.85 35.87 23.51
CA GLU A 287 81.16 35.94 24.94
C GLU A 287 82.46 35.20 25.28
N SER A 288 82.69 34.02 24.68
CA SER A 288 83.95 33.27 24.76
C SER A 288 85.14 34.08 24.23
N GLN A 289 84.97 34.76 23.09
CA GLN A 289 85.98 35.66 22.53
C GLN A 289 86.20 36.90 23.40
N ARG A 290 85.15 37.52 23.96
CA ARG A 290 85.30 38.64 24.92
C ARG A 290 86.05 38.22 26.17
N ILE A 291 85.78 37.03 26.71
CA ILE A 291 86.50 36.47 27.86
C ILE A 291 87.97 36.22 27.52
N ARG A 292 88.27 35.68 26.32
CA ARG A 292 89.66 35.56 25.83
C ARG A 292 90.33 36.92 25.69
N ILE A 293 89.72 37.85 24.96
CA ILE A 293 90.24 39.21 24.73
C ILE A 293 90.48 39.96 26.05
N MET A 294 89.58 39.83 27.03
CA MET A 294 89.80 40.40 28.38
C MET A 294 90.96 39.73 29.12
N LYS A 295 91.09 38.40 29.05
CA LYS A 295 92.21 37.67 29.64
C LYS A 295 93.55 38.02 28.97
N ASP A 296 93.56 38.09 27.65
CA ASP A 296 94.74 38.40 26.85
C ASP A 296 95.15 39.87 27.04
N HIS A 297 94.19 40.81 27.15
CA HIS A 297 94.47 42.19 27.59
C HIS A 297 94.97 42.27 29.03
N ALA A 298 94.49 41.44 29.95
CA ALA A 298 95.01 41.41 31.31
C ALA A 298 96.49 40.96 31.32
N VAL A 299 96.80 39.84 30.65
CA VAL A 299 98.17 39.33 30.48
C VAL A 299 99.05 40.35 29.76
N GLU A 300 98.57 40.98 28.69
CA GLU A 300 99.35 41.99 27.96
C GLU A 300 99.54 43.27 28.79
N SER A 301 98.59 43.66 29.64
CA SER A 301 98.76 44.80 30.56
C SER A 301 99.83 44.54 31.63
N GLU A 302 99.89 43.31 32.16
CA GLU A 302 100.92 42.87 33.12
C GLU A 302 102.29 42.73 32.44
N ARG A 303 102.31 42.21 31.20
CA ARG A 303 103.50 42.16 30.34
C ARG A 303 104.02 43.56 30.00
N ILE A 304 103.17 44.48 29.55
CA ILE A 304 103.52 45.88 29.26
C ILE A 304 104.07 46.57 30.50
N ARG A 305 103.47 46.33 31.68
CA ARG A 305 104.01 46.83 32.95
C ARG A 305 105.44 46.33 33.17
N SER A 306 105.68 45.02 33.07
CA SER A 306 107.03 44.44 33.22
C SER A 306 108.02 44.98 32.16
N GLN A 307 107.59 45.17 30.91
CA GLN A 307 108.41 45.74 29.86
C GLN A 307 108.72 47.22 30.09
N ASN A 308 107.81 47.99 30.69
CA ASN A 308 108.06 49.38 31.02
C ASN A 308 108.99 49.53 32.23
N GLU A 309 108.88 48.64 33.23
CA GLU A 309 109.81 48.55 34.36
C GLU A 309 111.23 48.15 33.86
N ILE A 310 111.35 47.20 32.93
CA ILE A 310 112.62 46.87 32.26
C ILE A 310 113.15 48.04 31.42
N ARG A 311 112.32 48.66 30.57
CA ARG A 311 112.73 49.79 29.72
C ARG A 311 113.17 51.01 30.52
N ALA A 312 112.62 51.26 31.71
CA ALA A 312 113.08 52.34 32.58
C ALA A 312 114.56 52.13 32.98
N LEU A 313 114.90 50.90 33.42
CA LEU A 313 116.27 50.50 33.77
C LEU A 313 117.21 50.50 32.55
N GLU A 314 116.68 50.13 31.37
CA GLU A 314 117.45 50.06 30.12
C GLU A 314 117.75 51.46 29.54
N ILE A 315 116.80 52.40 29.61
CA ILE A 315 116.97 53.81 29.19
C ILE A 315 117.96 54.55 30.09
N GLU A 316 117.96 54.28 31.40
CA GLU A 316 118.95 54.84 32.32
C GLU A 316 120.37 54.39 31.93
N ARG A 317 120.53 53.11 31.57
CA ARG A 317 121.79 52.53 31.10
C ARG A 317 122.22 53.01 29.70
N HIS A 318 121.26 53.28 28.80
CA HIS A 318 121.56 53.73 27.43
C HIS A 318 122.12 55.16 27.37
N LYS A 319 121.68 56.04 28.29
CA LYS A 319 122.16 57.43 28.37
C LYS A 319 123.66 57.54 28.67
N ASP A 320 124.17 56.66 29.52
CA ASP A 320 125.62 56.60 29.82
C ASP A 320 126.43 56.18 28.58
N THR A 321 125.90 55.27 27.75
CA THR A 321 126.59 54.81 26.53
C THR A 321 126.52 55.81 25.36
N GLU A 322 125.40 56.52 25.17
CA GLU A 322 125.26 57.47 24.06
C GLU A 322 126.19 58.69 24.19
N LEU A 323 126.49 59.11 25.43
CA LEU A 323 127.51 60.13 25.72
C LEU A 323 128.92 59.72 25.23
N THR A 324 129.22 58.41 25.17
CA THR A 324 130.52 57.92 24.66
C THR A 324 130.56 57.73 23.15
N GLU A 325 129.46 57.35 22.48
CA GLU A 325 129.49 57.06 21.04
C GLU A 325 129.52 58.31 20.15
N ILE A 326 128.80 59.37 20.53
CA ILE A 326 128.68 60.60 19.72
C ILE A 326 130.05 61.25 19.43
N ALA A 327 131.01 61.10 20.35
CA ALA A 327 132.38 61.60 20.19
C ALA A 327 133.21 60.85 19.11
N SER A 328 132.76 59.67 18.66
CA SER A 328 133.50 58.81 17.73
C SER A 328 133.09 58.98 16.26
N GLN A 329 131.78 59.05 15.98
CA GLN A 329 131.26 58.94 14.60
C GLN A 329 131.57 60.17 13.74
N THR A 330 131.71 61.35 14.35
CA THR A 330 131.96 62.63 13.66
C THR A 330 133.24 62.66 12.82
N LYS A 331 134.21 61.77 13.10
CA LYS A 331 135.47 61.65 12.34
C LYS A 331 135.37 60.78 11.08
N LEU A 332 134.35 59.91 10.97
CA LEU A 332 134.26 58.89 9.93
C LEU A 332 133.41 59.31 8.72
N ALA A 333 132.64 60.39 8.85
CA ALA A 333 131.75 60.89 7.81
C ALA A 333 132.48 61.64 6.67
N THR A 334 133.64 62.23 6.95
CA THR A 334 134.34 63.14 6.02
C THR A 334 135.10 62.45 4.89
N GLU A 335 135.50 61.18 5.05
CA GLU A 335 136.38 60.49 4.09
C GLU A 335 135.63 59.86 2.90
N ARG A 336 134.35 59.48 3.07
CA ARG A 336 133.61 58.66 2.09
C ARG A 336 133.04 59.43 0.89
N LEU A 337 133.06 60.76 0.92
CA LEU A 337 132.36 61.60 -0.06
C LEU A 337 133.11 61.72 -1.40
N LEU A 338 134.41 61.44 -1.42
CA LEU A 338 135.27 61.63 -2.61
C LEU A 338 135.19 60.52 -3.67
N THR A 339 134.66 59.34 -3.36
CA THR A 339 134.76 58.14 -4.24
C THR A 339 133.60 57.91 -5.20
N GLN A 340 132.46 58.61 -5.09
CA GLN A 340 131.26 58.27 -5.90
C GLN A 340 131.24 58.85 -7.32
N GLN A 341 132.09 59.82 -7.68
CA GLN A 341 131.95 60.59 -8.93
C GLN A 341 132.51 59.92 -10.21
N GLN A 342 132.93 58.65 -10.19
CA GLN A 342 133.72 58.06 -11.30
C GLN A 342 133.05 56.93 -12.11
N ILE A 343 131.82 56.48 -11.79
CA ILE A 343 131.33 55.16 -12.27
C ILE A 343 130.18 55.22 -13.32
N GLU A 344 129.54 56.36 -13.58
CA GLU A 344 128.31 56.41 -14.41
C GLU A 344 128.51 56.30 -15.95
N ALA A 345 129.73 56.09 -16.46
CA ALA A 345 130.04 56.33 -17.87
C ALA A 345 129.77 55.18 -18.87
N GLU A 346 129.51 53.94 -18.43
CA GLU A 346 129.95 52.76 -19.23
C GLU A 346 128.86 51.71 -19.56
N ARG A 347 127.58 52.09 -19.76
CA ARG A 347 126.49 51.09 -19.99
C ARG A 347 125.45 51.37 -21.07
N ILE A 348 125.82 52.04 -22.16
CA ILE A 348 124.97 52.27 -23.35
C ILE A 348 125.67 51.70 -24.61
N GLU A 349 125.66 50.36 -24.79
CA GLU A 349 126.42 49.70 -25.89
C GLU A 349 125.87 48.33 -26.35
N ARG A 350 124.63 47.93 -25.97
CA ARG A 350 124.04 46.66 -26.45
C ARG A 350 122.64 46.81 -27.03
N GLU A 351 122.65 47.43 -28.20
CA GLU A 351 121.71 47.24 -29.31
C GLU A 351 121.40 45.72 -29.54
N ARG A 352 120.15 45.30 -29.80
CA ARG A 352 119.33 45.37 -31.04
C ARG A 352 119.54 44.13 -31.94
N LEU A 353 118.50 43.75 -32.70
CA LEU A 353 118.45 42.64 -33.68
C LEU A 353 118.53 41.19 -33.13
N VAL A 354 117.39 40.64 -32.70
CA VAL A 354 116.89 39.35 -33.23
C VAL A 354 115.37 39.45 -33.37
N LYS A 355 114.86 39.63 -34.59
CA LYS A 355 113.40 39.65 -34.86
C LYS A 355 112.99 38.82 -36.09
N GLU A 356 113.88 37.95 -36.57
CA GLU A 356 113.66 37.08 -37.73
C GLU A 356 114.18 35.66 -37.45
N ALA A 357 113.27 34.76 -37.07
CA ALA A 357 113.48 33.33 -36.97
C ALA A 357 112.08 32.66 -36.92
N GLN A 358 111.72 31.66 -37.73
CA GLN A 358 112.43 30.99 -38.82
C GLN A 358 111.44 30.59 -39.94
N ILE A 359 111.94 30.53 -41.18
CA ILE A 359 111.29 29.79 -42.29
C ILE A 359 112.01 28.44 -42.43
N LYS A 360 111.27 27.40 -42.86
CA LYS A 360 111.67 25.98 -43.07
C LYS A 360 111.62 25.04 -41.84
N SER A 361 110.49 24.36 -41.69
CA SER A 361 110.53 22.88 -41.64
C SER A 361 110.08 22.41 -43.02
N ARG A 362 110.99 22.07 -43.94
CA ARG A 362 111.79 20.84 -44.11
C ARG A 362 111.03 19.69 -44.78
N ARG A 363 111.79 19.03 -45.65
CA ARG A 363 111.42 18.16 -46.75
C ARG A 363 111.85 16.73 -46.39
N GLU A 364 111.11 15.73 -46.89
CA GLU A 364 111.60 14.46 -47.47
C GLU A 364 112.48 13.44 -46.68
N ILE A 365 112.30 12.16 -47.05
CA ILE A 365 113.27 11.03 -47.13
C ILE A 365 113.47 10.03 -45.96
N GLU A 366 113.87 8.82 -46.41
CA GLU A 366 114.43 7.60 -45.76
C GLU A 366 113.41 6.51 -45.36
N VAL A 367 113.62 5.21 -45.61
CA VAL A 367 114.77 4.26 -45.40
C VAL A 367 114.62 3.06 -46.40
N PHE A 368 115.55 2.13 -46.71
CA PHE A 368 117.03 1.99 -46.86
C PHE A 368 117.31 0.49 -47.25
N ASP A 369 118.54 0.13 -47.65
CA ASP A 369 118.91 -1.13 -48.34
C ASP A 369 119.14 -2.43 -47.51
N ALA A 370 119.01 -3.57 -48.22
CA ALA A 370 119.78 -4.82 -48.04
C ALA A 370 119.59 -5.76 -49.27
N SER A 371 120.53 -6.62 -49.73
CA SER A 371 122.00 -6.67 -49.54
C SER A 371 122.68 -7.72 -50.47
N SER A 372 123.79 -7.36 -51.13
CA SER A 372 124.97 -8.19 -51.52
C SER A 372 124.87 -9.48 -52.38
N GLY A 373 125.75 -9.66 -53.39
CA GLY A 373 126.07 -10.99 -53.97
C GLY A 373 126.71 -11.05 -55.38
N THR A 374 128.04 -11.01 -55.44
CA THR A 374 129.02 -11.35 -56.52
C THR A 374 128.76 -12.67 -57.32
N GLU A 375 129.27 -12.95 -58.55
CA GLU A 375 130.36 -12.35 -59.37
C GLU A 375 130.38 -12.79 -60.88
N ILE A 376 131.00 -11.96 -61.75
CA ILE A 376 131.79 -12.19 -63.00
C ILE A 376 131.33 -13.17 -64.13
N GLU A 377 131.13 -12.63 -65.35
CA GLU A 377 131.94 -12.91 -66.57
C GLU A 377 131.70 -11.82 -67.67
N GLU A 378 132.43 -11.87 -68.81
CA GLU A 378 132.60 -10.78 -69.79
C GLU A 378 131.40 -10.42 -70.71
N ALA A 379 131.31 -9.13 -71.12
CA ALA A 379 131.39 -8.73 -72.56
C ALA A 379 131.41 -7.19 -72.83
N ARG A 380 132.40 -6.74 -73.61
CA ARG A 380 132.52 -5.45 -74.36
C ARG A 380 131.42 -5.27 -75.43
N LEU A 381 131.11 -4.13 -76.08
CA LEU A 381 131.64 -2.75 -76.31
C LEU A 381 130.40 -1.80 -76.57
N ALA A 382 130.36 -0.53 -77.02
CA ALA A 382 131.25 0.49 -77.61
C ALA A 382 130.74 1.93 -77.21
N ARG A 383 131.48 3.06 -77.24
CA ARG A 383 131.99 3.95 -78.35
C ARG A 383 130.93 4.60 -79.26
N GLU A 384 130.99 5.88 -79.67
CA GLU A 384 131.79 7.08 -79.29
C GLU A 384 131.17 8.39 -79.88
N ARG A 385 131.55 9.58 -79.34
CA ARG A 385 131.74 10.96 -79.94
C ARG A 385 130.92 11.42 -81.18
N ALA A 386 130.33 12.64 -81.29
CA ALA A 386 130.76 14.06 -81.07
C ALA A 386 131.40 14.77 -82.29
N VAL A 387 131.27 16.12 -82.38
CA VAL A 387 131.82 17.07 -83.42
C VAL A 387 131.09 16.98 -84.79
N GLU A 388 130.68 18.00 -85.55
CA GLU A 388 130.87 19.47 -85.72
C GLU A 388 131.82 19.95 -86.86
N THR A 389 131.23 20.60 -87.87
CA THR A 389 131.82 21.45 -88.96
C THR A 389 132.44 20.85 -90.26
N ARG A 390 132.05 21.50 -91.39
CA ARG A 390 132.84 21.89 -92.58
C ARG A 390 133.54 20.85 -93.50
N ARG A 391 133.03 20.71 -94.74
CA ARG A 391 133.47 21.43 -95.99
C ARG A 391 132.50 21.08 -97.15
N ILE A 392 131.87 22.04 -97.83
CA ILE A 392 132.33 22.87 -98.99
C ILE A 392 132.40 22.08 -100.31
N GLU A 393 131.62 22.55 -101.31
CA GLU A 393 131.73 22.44 -102.80
C GLU A 393 132.30 21.13 -103.39
N THR A 394 131.60 20.40 -104.27
CA THR A 394 131.27 20.81 -105.66
C THR A 394 130.16 19.96 -106.30
N THR A 395 129.10 20.60 -106.81
CA THR A 395 128.34 20.30 -108.06
C THR A 395 127.09 21.21 -108.12
N ARG A 396 127.14 22.31 -108.90
CA ARG A 396 126.04 23.29 -108.97
C ARG A 396 125.62 23.67 -110.41
N GLU A 397 125.92 22.83 -111.39
CA GLU A 397 125.76 23.15 -112.82
C GLU A 397 124.98 22.12 -113.66
N ILE A 398 124.44 21.05 -113.04
CA ILE A 398 123.59 20.07 -113.73
C ILE A 398 122.28 19.95 -112.92
N GLU A 399 121.15 19.79 -113.63
CA GLU A 399 119.75 19.73 -113.15
C GLU A 399 118.98 21.04 -112.91
N LEU A 400 119.56 22.22 -113.20
CA LEU A 400 118.83 23.51 -113.21
C LEU A 400 117.77 23.65 -114.33
N LEU A 401 117.38 22.55 -114.98
CA LEU A 401 116.40 22.45 -116.08
C LEU A 401 115.20 21.53 -115.77
N ALA A 402 115.16 20.87 -114.59
CA ALA A 402 114.07 19.95 -114.22
C ALA A 402 112.93 20.62 -113.41
N VAL A 403 113.17 21.81 -112.85
CA VAL A 403 112.36 22.40 -111.76
C VAL A 403 111.22 23.31 -112.26
N GLU A 404 111.33 23.90 -113.45
CA GLU A 404 110.29 24.82 -113.95
C GLU A 404 109.04 24.06 -114.43
N LYS A 405 109.22 23.01 -115.24
CA LYS A 405 108.09 22.24 -115.81
C LYS A 405 107.29 21.43 -114.77
N THR A 406 107.89 21.14 -113.61
CA THR A 406 107.21 20.46 -112.50
C THR A 406 106.32 21.40 -111.67
N ARG A 407 106.46 22.73 -111.80
CA ARG A 407 105.72 23.70 -110.99
C ARG A 407 104.33 24.02 -111.53
N GLU A 408 104.14 24.12 -112.84
CA GLU A 408 102.83 24.42 -113.46
C GLU A 408 101.83 23.26 -113.31
N VAL A 409 102.29 22.02 -113.43
CA VAL A 409 101.43 20.82 -113.33
C VAL A 409 100.84 20.68 -111.92
N ARG A 410 101.61 21.00 -110.87
CA ARG A 410 101.12 20.89 -109.49
C ARG A 410 100.07 21.95 -109.15
N VAL A 411 100.33 23.21 -109.53
CA VAL A 411 99.41 24.33 -109.25
C VAL A 411 98.07 24.15 -109.97
N SER A 412 98.08 23.66 -111.21
CA SER A 412 96.83 23.39 -111.96
C SER A 412 96.01 22.23 -111.37
N GLN A 413 96.67 21.21 -110.78
CA GLN A 413 95.99 20.11 -110.09
C GLN A 413 95.44 20.53 -108.71
N GLU A 414 96.19 21.29 -107.91
CA GLU A 414 95.75 21.79 -106.59
C GLU A 414 94.53 22.74 -106.71
N VAL A 415 94.46 23.57 -107.76
CA VAL A 415 93.28 24.42 -108.04
C VAL A 415 92.06 23.58 -108.46
N ALA A 416 92.23 22.62 -109.37
CA ALA A 416 91.12 21.79 -109.85
C ALA A 416 90.47 20.94 -108.73
N GLN A 417 91.27 20.44 -107.78
CA GLN A 417 90.75 19.71 -106.62
C GLN A 417 90.01 20.63 -105.65
N THR A 418 90.57 21.80 -105.32
CA THR A 418 89.95 22.73 -104.35
C THR A 418 88.65 23.38 -104.86
N GLU A 419 88.43 23.46 -106.17
CA GLU A 419 87.11 23.81 -106.73
C GLU A 419 86.08 22.68 -106.62
N GLN A 420 86.49 21.41 -106.83
CA GLN A 420 85.61 20.26 -106.69
C GLN A 420 85.16 20.04 -105.24
N ASP A 421 86.09 20.13 -104.28
CA ASP A 421 85.77 19.99 -102.85
C ASP A 421 84.81 21.09 -102.38
N ARG A 422 85.01 22.34 -102.84
CA ARG A 422 84.08 23.45 -102.59
C ARG A 422 82.68 23.17 -103.15
N ALA A 423 82.58 22.61 -104.35
CA ALA A 423 81.29 22.26 -104.95
C ALA A 423 80.56 21.14 -104.18
N VAL A 424 81.30 20.14 -103.67
CA VAL A 424 80.73 19.08 -102.82
C VAL A 424 80.23 19.63 -101.49
N ILE A 425 81.05 20.42 -100.79
CA ILE A 425 80.71 21.00 -99.48
C ILE A 425 79.51 21.96 -99.60
N ALA A 426 79.48 22.82 -100.63
CA ALA A 426 78.35 23.71 -100.88
C ALA A 426 77.04 22.94 -101.13
N LYS A 427 77.12 21.81 -101.85
CA LYS A 427 75.95 20.93 -102.11
C LYS A 427 75.49 20.19 -100.86
N GLN A 428 76.42 19.78 -99.99
CA GLN A 428 76.09 19.16 -98.70
C GLN A 428 75.38 20.15 -97.77
N HIS A 429 75.93 21.35 -97.56
CA HIS A 429 75.27 22.37 -96.74
C HIS A 429 73.92 22.83 -97.30
N ALA A 430 73.76 22.90 -98.63
CA ALA A 430 72.46 23.22 -99.23
C ALA A 430 71.39 22.15 -98.89
N LEU A 431 71.73 20.86 -98.97
CA LEU A 431 70.85 19.76 -98.58
C LEU A 431 70.57 19.71 -97.06
N GLU A 432 71.55 20.10 -96.24
CA GLU A 432 71.43 20.13 -94.79
C GLU A 432 70.53 21.28 -94.31
N ILE A 433 70.65 22.47 -94.93
CA ILE A 433 69.74 23.61 -94.71
C ILE A 433 68.31 23.27 -95.18
N GLU A 434 68.15 22.53 -96.28
CA GLU A 434 66.82 22.10 -96.74
C GLU A 434 66.18 21.06 -95.80
N ARG A 435 66.98 20.18 -95.19
CA ARG A 435 66.52 19.24 -94.15
C ARG A 435 66.12 19.99 -92.88
N LEU A 436 66.98 20.85 -92.35
CA LEU A 436 66.71 21.64 -91.15
C LEU A 436 65.41 22.43 -91.28
N ARG A 437 65.16 23.07 -92.43
CA ARG A 437 63.88 23.76 -92.69
C ARG A 437 62.66 22.83 -92.67
N LYS A 438 62.77 21.64 -93.25
CA LYS A 438 61.69 20.63 -93.23
C LYS A 438 61.44 20.09 -91.82
N ASP A 439 62.50 19.89 -91.03
CA ASP A 439 62.40 19.45 -89.65
C ASP A 439 61.82 20.56 -88.74
N GLU A 440 62.16 21.82 -88.99
CA GLU A 440 61.55 23.00 -88.35
C GLU A 440 60.05 23.15 -88.72
N ASP A 441 59.70 23.03 -90.01
CA ASP A 441 58.30 23.09 -90.48
C ASP A 441 57.46 21.97 -89.86
N VAL A 442 57.99 20.73 -89.83
CA VAL A 442 57.34 19.58 -89.17
C VAL A 442 57.19 19.82 -87.67
N ALA A 443 58.23 20.31 -86.99
CA ALA A 443 58.17 20.63 -85.57
C ALA A 443 57.12 21.72 -85.26
N GLN A 444 57.03 22.78 -86.07
CA GLN A 444 56.01 23.81 -85.93
C GLN A 444 54.59 23.24 -86.14
N GLN A 445 54.37 22.44 -87.18
CA GLN A 445 53.08 21.78 -87.41
C GLN A 445 52.69 20.87 -86.26
N ASP A 446 53.63 20.11 -85.70
CA ASP A 446 53.36 19.18 -84.60
C ASP A 446 53.13 19.92 -83.27
N ILE A 447 53.80 21.06 -83.03
CA ILE A 447 53.50 21.97 -81.91
C ILE A 447 52.08 22.54 -82.02
N VAL A 448 51.69 23.07 -83.18
CA VAL A 448 50.34 23.62 -83.42
C VAL A 448 49.29 22.50 -83.28
N ARG A 449 49.58 21.28 -83.76
CA ARG A 449 48.71 20.11 -83.62
C ARG A 449 48.52 19.74 -82.14
N ARG A 450 49.60 19.64 -81.37
CA ARG A 450 49.56 19.35 -79.92
C ARG A 450 48.86 20.46 -79.12
N GLN A 451 49.03 21.73 -79.50
CA GLN A 451 48.29 22.84 -78.90
C GLN A 451 46.78 22.75 -79.19
N LYS A 452 46.38 22.47 -80.44
CA LYS A 452 44.97 22.28 -80.80
C LYS A 452 44.34 21.09 -80.06
N VAL A 453 45.06 19.99 -79.92
CA VAL A 453 44.61 18.82 -79.13
C VAL A 453 44.44 19.20 -77.66
N ARG A 454 45.45 19.81 -77.01
CA ARG A 454 45.33 20.26 -75.60
C ARG A 454 44.20 21.25 -75.37
N LEU A 455 43.94 22.15 -76.31
CA LEU A 455 42.83 23.11 -76.21
C LEU A 455 41.47 22.41 -76.34
N ALA A 456 41.35 21.42 -77.23
CA ALA A 456 40.14 20.58 -77.33
C ALA A 456 39.94 19.71 -76.07
N GLU A 457 41.02 19.12 -75.53
CA GLU A 457 41.01 18.36 -74.29
C GLU A 457 40.60 19.22 -73.09
N THR A 458 41.18 20.42 -72.92
CA THR A 458 40.78 21.32 -71.81
C THR A 458 39.38 21.90 -71.97
N GLN A 459 38.89 22.13 -73.20
CA GLN A 459 37.49 22.47 -73.43
C GLN A 459 36.53 21.30 -73.21
N SER A 460 36.96 20.06 -73.47
CA SER A 460 36.19 18.85 -73.19
C SER A 460 36.10 18.60 -71.69
N MET A 461 37.24 18.58 -70.99
CA MET A 461 37.32 18.42 -69.54
C MET A 461 36.49 19.47 -68.81
N ARG A 462 36.61 20.76 -69.18
CA ARG A 462 35.79 21.82 -68.58
C ARG A 462 34.30 21.62 -68.82
N LYS A 463 33.87 21.21 -70.02
CA LYS A 463 32.44 20.89 -70.25
C LYS A 463 31.94 19.72 -69.41
N VAL A 464 32.79 18.75 -69.10
CA VAL A 464 32.47 17.63 -68.21
C VAL A 464 32.44 18.09 -66.74
N GLU A 465 33.39 18.93 -66.31
CA GLU A 465 33.38 19.53 -64.97
C GLU A 465 32.18 20.46 -64.78
N ASP A 466 31.91 21.38 -65.71
CA ASP A 466 30.76 22.29 -65.68
C ASP A 466 29.43 21.51 -65.61
N ALA A 467 29.28 20.45 -66.43
CA ALA A 467 28.10 19.59 -66.39
C ALA A 467 27.99 18.79 -65.08
N ALA A 468 29.11 18.29 -64.53
CA ALA A 468 29.12 17.61 -63.25
C ALA A 468 28.83 18.57 -62.08
N ILE A 469 29.29 19.82 -62.14
CA ILE A 469 28.99 20.87 -61.16
C ILE A 469 27.50 21.22 -61.19
N VAL A 470 26.90 21.36 -62.38
CA VAL A 470 25.45 21.58 -62.52
C VAL A 470 24.67 20.38 -61.99
N ALA A 471 25.02 19.15 -62.38
CA ALA A 471 24.32 17.95 -61.93
C ALA A 471 24.45 17.72 -60.40
N ASN A 472 25.63 17.93 -59.82
CA ASN A 472 25.82 17.86 -58.37
C ASN A 472 25.03 18.96 -57.64
N ARG A 473 25.00 20.17 -58.20
CA ARG A 473 24.21 21.27 -57.64
C ARG A 473 22.71 20.99 -57.69
N GLU A 474 22.19 20.45 -58.80
CA GLU A 474 20.79 20.03 -58.90
C GLU A 474 20.46 18.91 -57.91
N LEU A 475 21.37 17.94 -57.72
CA LEU A 475 21.24 16.89 -56.71
C LEU A 475 21.26 17.43 -55.28
N ASP A 476 22.10 18.42 -54.98
CA ASP A 476 22.17 19.01 -53.64
C ASP A 476 21.01 20.00 -53.38
N GLU A 477 20.52 20.73 -54.38
CA GLU A 477 19.28 21.52 -54.28
C GLU A 477 18.06 20.60 -54.07
N MET A 478 17.99 19.46 -54.77
CA MET A 478 16.99 18.41 -54.55
C MET A 478 17.09 17.76 -53.16
N ARG A 479 18.31 17.50 -52.66
CA ARG A 479 18.54 16.99 -51.30
C ARG A 479 18.09 17.96 -50.23
N VAL A 480 18.50 19.23 -50.31
CA VAL A 480 18.09 20.27 -49.35
C VAL A 480 16.58 20.52 -49.40
N ALA A 481 15.94 20.37 -50.56
CA ALA A 481 14.48 20.41 -50.68
C ALA A 481 13.80 19.20 -49.99
N ALA A 482 14.33 17.99 -50.19
CA ALA A 482 13.82 16.78 -49.55
C ALA A 482 14.06 16.78 -48.03
N GLU A 483 15.24 17.22 -47.57
CA GLU A 483 15.62 17.34 -46.17
C GLU A 483 14.72 18.34 -45.43
N LYS A 484 14.47 19.52 -46.01
CA LYS A 484 13.49 20.49 -45.45
C LYS A 484 12.04 20.00 -45.49
N TYR A 485 11.69 19.11 -46.42
CA TYR A 485 10.37 18.48 -46.44
C TYR A 485 10.23 17.44 -45.32
N ILE A 486 11.25 16.62 -45.10
CA ILE A 486 11.34 15.65 -44.01
C ILE A 486 11.36 16.36 -42.65
N GLU A 487 12.21 17.37 -42.48
CA GLU A 487 12.29 18.19 -41.26
C GLU A 487 10.95 18.83 -40.92
N ARG A 488 10.26 19.43 -41.91
CA ARG A 488 8.91 19.99 -41.67
C ARG A 488 7.87 18.92 -41.36
N PHE A 489 7.93 17.75 -41.99
CA PHE A 489 7.02 16.64 -41.70
C PHE A 489 7.25 16.07 -40.29
N VAL A 490 8.51 15.96 -39.84
CA VAL A 490 8.85 15.56 -38.48
C VAL A 490 8.36 16.60 -37.47
N ILE A 491 8.57 17.90 -37.72
CA ILE A 491 8.04 18.98 -36.85
C ILE A 491 6.51 18.96 -36.79
N GLU A 492 5.83 18.69 -37.90
CA GLU A 492 4.37 18.60 -37.97
C GLU A 492 3.85 17.37 -37.22
N GLN A 493 4.53 16.22 -37.33
CA GLN A 493 4.23 14.99 -36.59
C GLN A 493 4.52 15.14 -35.08
N ASP A 494 5.66 15.73 -34.68
CA ASP A 494 6.01 15.98 -33.30
C ASP A 494 5.04 16.98 -32.64
N MET A 495 4.59 18.00 -33.38
CA MET A 495 3.55 18.93 -32.93
C MET A 495 2.19 18.23 -32.78
N GLU A 496 1.82 17.30 -33.67
CA GLU A 496 0.59 16.50 -33.53
C GLU A 496 0.66 15.57 -32.31
N ILE A 497 1.81 14.93 -32.05
CA ILE A 497 2.07 14.13 -30.85
C ILE A 497 1.99 15.00 -29.58
N GLU A 498 2.65 16.15 -29.57
CA GLU A 498 2.65 17.05 -28.41
C GLU A 498 1.25 17.63 -28.13
N LEU A 499 0.46 17.91 -29.17
CA LEU A 499 -0.96 18.27 -29.04
C LEU A 499 -1.80 17.10 -28.51
N ALA A 500 -1.58 15.88 -29.00
CA ALA A 500 -2.29 14.70 -28.51
C ALA A 500 -1.97 14.39 -27.04
N ASP A 501 -0.72 14.55 -26.61
CA ASP A 501 -0.32 14.38 -25.21
C ASP A 501 -0.77 15.53 -24.31
N LYS A 502 -0.77 16.78 -24.79
CA LYS A 502 -1.45 17.90 -24.10
C LYS A 502 -2.95 17.64 -23.93
N GLN A 503 -3.62 17.11 -24.95
CA GLN A 503 -5.04 16.77 -24.89
C GLN A 503 -5.32 15.56 -23.98
N ARG A 504 -4.43 14.56 -23.92
CA ARG A 504 -4.46 13.48 -22.92
C ARG A 504 -4.25 14.02 -21.51
N LEU A 505 -3.31 14.94 -21.31
CA LEU A 505 -3.05 15.54 -20.00
C LEU A 505 -4.25 16.37 -19.53
N ILE A 506 -4.89 17.12 -20.44
CA ILE A 506 -6.18 17.80 -20.18
C ILE A 506 -7.29 16.79 -19.83
N SER A 507 -7.42 15.68 -20.54
CA SER A 507 -8.47 14.70 -20.24
C SER A 507 -8.23 13.94 -18.93
N VAL A 508 -6.97 13.65 -18.57
CA VAL A 508 -6.59 13.10 -17.26
C VAL A 508 -6.82 14.10 -16.13
N VAL A 509 -6.47 15.38 -16.33
CA VAL A 509 -6.74 16.45 -15.34
C VAL A 509 -8.24 16.66 -15.16
N ASN A 510 -9.03 16.72 -16.24
CA ASN A 510 -10.48 16.84 -16.16
C ASN A 510 -11.10 15.63 -15.45
N LYS A 511 -10.66 14.41 -15.77
CA LYS A 511 -11.12 13.19 -15.08
C LYS A 511 -10.72 13.17 -13.61
N ALA A 512 -9.54 13.69 -13.25
CA ALA A 512 -9.12 13.84 -11.85
C ALA A 512 -9.92 14.92 -11.12
N ILE A 513 -10.36 15.99 -11.81
CA ILE A 513 -11.29 16.99 -11.28
C ILE A 513 -12.68 16.39 -11.08
N GLU A 514 -13.22 15.64 -12.05
CA GLU A 514 -14.48 14.90 -11.94
C GLU A 514 -14.44 13.91 -10.77
N GLU A 515 -13.37 13.13 -10.63
CA GLU A 515 -13.19 12.20 -9.53
C GLU A 515 -13.03 12.93 -8.18
N ALA A 516 -12.33 14.06 -8.14
CA ALA A 516 -12.24 14.88 -6.93
C ALA A 516 -13.60 15.47 -6.54
N VAL A 517 -14.38 15.99 -7.49
CA VAL A 517 -15.74 16.49 -7.26
C VAL A 517 -16.62 15.36 -6.73
N ALA A 518 -16.65 14.21 -7.42
CA ALA A 518 -17.39 13.02 -7.01
C ALA A 518 -17.00 12.54 -5.60
N ARG A 519 -15.71 12.50 -5.26
CA ARG A 519 -15.22 12.21 -3.90
C ARG A 519 -15.67 13.25 -2.88
N THR A 520 -15.74 14.55 -3.23
CA THR A 520 -16.28 15.57 -2.31
C THR A 520 -17.79 15.46 -2.14
N ASP A 521 -18.55 15.07 -3.17
CA ASP A 521 -19.99 14.88 -3.09
C ASP A 521 -20.36 13.58 -2.37
N GLU A 522 -19.59 12.50 -2.56
CA GLU A 522 -19.65 11.29 -1.74
C GLU A 522 -19.33 11.61 -0.26
N ALA A 523 -18.34 12.46 0.02
CA ALA A 523 -18.04 12.90 1.38
C ALA A 523 -19.14 13.79 1.99
N LYS A 524 -19.76 14.68 1.20
CA LYS A 524 -20.95 15.46 1.63
C LYS A 524 -22.13 14.53 1.92
N ALA A 525 -22.38 13.56 1.04
CA ALA A 525 -23.45 12.57 1.19
C ALA A 525 -23.23 11.67 2.42
N ARG A 526 -22.01 11.16 2.64
CA ARG A 526 -21.65 10.42 3.87
C ARG A 526 -21.81 11.27 5.13
N LYS A 527 -21.42 12.56 5.10
CA LYS A 527 -21.63 13.47 6.24
C LYS A 527 -23.10 13.73 6.51
N ALA A 528 -23.93 13.85 5.47
CA ALA A 528 -25.38 13.98 5.61
C ALA A 528 -26.03 12.68 6.13
N LEU A 529 -25.61 11.53 5.62
CA LEU A 529 -26.06 10.21 6.09
C LEU A 529 -25.74 10.05 7.58
N ALA A 530 -24.49 10.24 7.99
CA ALA A 530 -24.06 10.11 9.39
C ALA A 530 -24.82 11.07 10.32
N ALA A 531 -25.11 12.31 9.88
CA ALA A 531 -25.91 13.25 10.67
C ALA A 531 -27.39 12.82 10.79
N VAL A 532 -27.95 12.14 9.78
CA VAL A 532 -29.28 11.53 9.84
C VAL A 532 -29.28 10.26 10.69
N GLU A 533 -28.24 9.45 10.63
CA GLU A 533 -28.06 8.26 11.47
C GLU A 533 -27.92 8.65 12.95
N GLU A 534 -27.14 9.68 13.28
CA GLU A 534 -27.03 10.24 14.64
C GLU A 534 -28.37 10.82 15.13
N GLN A 535 -29.16 11.45 14.25
CA GLN A 535 -30.53 11.89 14.58
C GLN A 535 -31.49 10.71 14.79
N VAL A 536 -31.37 9.64 14.00
CA VAL A 536 -32.17 8.42 14.18
C VAL A 536 -31.77 7.68 15.45
N GLU A 537 -30.48 7.58 15.78
CA GLU A 537 -30.01 6.97 17.02
C GLU A 537 -30.41 7.78 18.25
N THR A 538 -30.30 9.11 18.23
CA THR A 538 -30.73 9.96 19.35
C THR A 538 -32.25 9.90 19.57
N VAL A 539 -33.07 9.99 18.52
CA VAL A 539 -34.54 9.80 18.64
C VAL A 539 -34.87 8.38 19.11
N ARG A 540 -34.15 7.35 18.66
CA ARG A 540 -34.34 5.95 19.09
C ARG A 540 -33.91 5.73 20.55
N ALA A 541 -32.86 6.40 21.00
CA ALA A 541 -32.41 6.38 22.39
C ALA A 541 -33.41 7.12 23.31
N GLU A 542 -33.94 8.26 22.88
CA GLU A 542 -34.99 9.00 23.58
C GLU A 542 -36.29 8.18 23.66
N GLU A 543 -36.75 7.59 22.56
CA GLU A 543 -37.94 6.70 22.58
C GLU A 543 -37.71 5.45 23.43
N ASN A 544 -36.53 4.83 23.40
CA ASN A 544 -36.21 3.72 24.28
C ASN A 544 -36.20 4.14 25.76
N ALA A 545 -35.64 5.31 26.10
CA ALA A 545 -35.65 5.86 27.46
C ALA A 545 -37.08 6.20 27.92
N ASN A 546 -37.87 6.86 27.08
CA ASN A 546 -39.27 7.18 27.34
C ASN A 546 -40.14 5.93 27.45
N ARG A 547 -39.86 4.88 26.66
CA ARG A 547 -40.53 3.58 26.74
C ARG A 547 -40.17 2.84 28.02
N ASN A 548 -38.88 2.80 28.40
CA ASN A 548 -38.43 2.19 29.64
C ASN A 548 -39.04 2.90 30.86
N LYS A 549 -39.06 4.24 30.87
CA LYS A 549 -39.72 5.05 31.89
C LYS A 549 -41.22 4.78 31.99
N LYS A 550 -41.92 4.64 30.85
CA LYS A 550 -43.34 4.23 30.81
C LYS A 550 -43.53 2.81 31.37
N ILE A 551 -42.67 1.86 31.02
CA ILE A 551 -42.71 0.48 31.55
C ILE A 551 -42.48 0.48 33.06
N GLU A 552 -41.50 1.24 33.56
CA GLU A 552 -41.19 1.36 34.99
C GLU A 552 -42.35 1.96 35.79
N ILE A 553 -43.00 3.00 35.26
CA ILE A 553 -44.24 3.56 35.83
C ILE A 553 -45.36 2.51 35.85
N ILE A 554 -45.61 1.79 34.75
CA ILE A 554 -46.64 0.74 34.67
C ILE A 554 -46.34 -0.42 35.63
N VAL A 555 -45.07 -0.78 35.82
CA VAL A 555 -44.65 -1.83 36.78
C VAL A 555 -44.85 -1.37 38.22
N ALA A 556 -44.54 -0.11 38.54
CA ALA A 556 -44.79 0.47 39.87
C ALA A 556 -46.29 0.60 40.16
N GLU A 557 -47.09 1.04 39.19
CA GLU A 557 -48.55 1.16 39.27
C GLU A 557 -49.21 -0.22 39.43
N ALA A 558 -48.85 -1.20 38.61
CA ALA A 558 -49.34 -2.58 38.74
C ALA A 558 -48.87 -3.27 40.03
N ALA A 559 -47.73 -2.88 40.62
CA ALA A 559 -47.32 -3.34 41.94
C ALA A 559 -48.20 -2.72 43.05
N ALA A 560 -48.43 -1.40 42.98
CA ALA A 560 -49.30 -0.69 43.92
C ALA A 560 -50.75 -1.20 43.86
N GLU A 561 -51.29 -1.45 42.66
CA GLU A 561 -52.61 -2.08 42.49
C GLU A 561 -52.67 -3.48 43.10
N ARG A 562 -51.65 -4.32 42.87
CA ARG A 562 -51.60 -5.68 43.43
C ARG A 562 -51.54 -5.68 44.96
N ASP A 563 -50.81 -4.74 45.55
CA ASP A 563 -50.70 -4.63 47.00
C ASP A 563 -51.97 -4.03 47.62
N ALA A 564 -52.58 -3.03 46.98
CA ALA A 564 -53.90 -2.50 47.36
C ALA A 564 -55.00 -3.58 47.25
N LEU A 565 -55.00 -4.37 46.18
CA LEU A 565 -55.90 -5.51 46.01
C LEU A 565 -55.64 -6.62 47.05
N ARG A 566 -54.38 -6.87 47.43
CA ARG A 566 -54.07 -7.82 48.51
C ARG A 566 -54.62 -7.35 49.85
N VAL A 567 -54.51 -6.06 50.16
CA VAL A 567 -55.10 -5.46 51.37
C VAL A 567 -56.64 -5.50 51.31
N LEU A 568 -57.27 -5.16 50.19
CA LEU A 568 -58.71 -5.22 50.01
C LEU A 568 -59.26 -6.66 50.15
N ARG A 569 -58.67 -7.64 49.47
CA ARG A 569 -59.08 -9.06 49.58
C ARG A 569 -58.82 -9.64 50.97
N ARG A 570 -57.81 -9.14 51.69
CA ARG A 570 -57.60 -9.48 53.10
C ARG A 570 -58.69 -8.89 53.99
N ALA A 571 -59.02 -7.60 53.85
CA ALA A 571 -60.09 -6.98 54.61
C ALA A 571 -61.47 -7.60 54.31
N GLU A 572 -61.72 -7.99 53.05
CA GLU A 572 -62.93 -8.68 52.62
C GLU A 572 -63.03 -10.10 53.19
N SER A 573 -61.93 -10.86 53.21
CA SER A 573 -61.91 -12.20 53.83
C SER A 573 -61.99 -12.15 55.36
N GLU A 574 -61.37 -11.16 56.00
CA GLU A 574 -61.54 -10.90 57.44
C GLU A 574 -63.00 -10.49 57.76
N LYS A 575 -63.65 -9.67 56.93
CA LYS A 575 -65.08 -9.33 57.04
C LYS A 575 -65.98 -10.56 56.89
N LEU A 576 -65.78 -11.39 55.86
CA LEU A 576 -66.54 -12.62 55.66
C LEU A 576 -66.33 -13.62 56.79
N ALA A 577 -65.11 -13.74 57.34
CA ALA A 577 -64.83 -14.57 58.50
C ALA A 577 -65.54 -14.06 59.77
N ILE A 578 -65.68 -12.75 59.96
CA ILE A 578 -66.47 -12.15 61.05
C ILE A 578 -67.96 -12.40 60.83
N GLU A 579 -68.48 -12.21 59.62
CA GLU A 579 -69.89 -12.47 59.29
C GLU A 579 -70.28 -13.94 59.49
N HIS A 580 -69.44 -14.89 59.08
CA HIS A 580 -69.67 -16.30 59.33
C HIS A 580 -69.53 -16.70 60.81
N ARG A 581 -68.63 -16.07 61.57
CA ARG A 581 -68.56 -16.25 63.04
C ARG A 581 -69.84 -15.75 63.73
N ALA A 582 -70.30 -14.54 63.38
CA ALA A 582 -71.55 -13.99 63.91
C ALA A 582 -72.77 -14.85 63.52
N GLN A 583 -72.80 -15.39 62.29
CA GLN A 583 -73.85 -16.35 61.88
C GLN A 583 -73.80 -17.65 62.68
N ALA A 584 -72.61 -18.18 62.97
CA ALA A 584 -72.44 -19.38 63.80
C ALA A 584 -72.88 -19.12 65.25
N GLU A 585 -72.49 -18.00 65.85
CA GLU A 585 -72.87 -17.58 67.20
C GLU A 585 -74.39 -17.36 67.32
N ILE A 586 -75.02 -16.72 66.32
CA ILE A 586 -76.48 -16.57 66.22
C ILE A 586 -77.17 -17.94 66.07
N ALA A 587 -76.58 -18.88 65.33
CA ALA A 587 -77.11 -20.23 65.17
C ALA A 587 -76.99 -21.05 66.46
N GLU A 588 -75.87 -20.95 67.18
CA GLU A 588 -75.65 -21.60 68.47
C GLU A 588 -76.58 -21.03 69.55
N ALA A 589 -76.74 -19.71 69.62
CA ALA A 589 -77.70 -19.06 70.51
C ALA A 589 -79.15 -19.51 70.25
N LYS A 590 -79.53 -19.66 68.97
CA LYS A 590 -80.85 -20.22 68.59
C LYS A 590 -80.98 -21.70 68.97
N ALA A 591 -79.94 -22.50 68.76
CA ALA A 591 -79.94 -23.92 69.13
C ALA A 591 -80.01 -24.10 70.67
N ALA A 592 -79.34 -23.24 71.44
CA ALA A 592 -79.47 -23.19 72.89
C ALA A 592 -80.89 -22.80 73.32
N GLY A 593 -81.49 -21.79 72.68
CA GLY A 593 -82.88 -21.40 72.91
C GLY A 593 -83.86 -22.55 72.71
N ILE A 594 -83.75 -23.26 71.57
CA ILE A 594 -84.59 -24.44 71.25
C ILE A 594 -84.36 -25.58 72.27
N ARG A 595 -83.13 -25.80 72.74
CA ARG A 595 -82.86 -26.78 73.82
C ARG A 595 -83.60 -26.40 75.11
N TYR A 596 -83.42 -25.17 75.60
CA TYR A 596 -84.09 -24.71 76.83
C TYR A 596 -85.62 -24.74 76.71
N GLU A 597 -86.19 -24.46 75.54
CA GLU A 597 -87.63 -24.59 75.27
C GLU A 597 -88.09 -26.06 75.28
N THR A 598 -87.33 -26.96 74.64
CA THR A 598 -87.61 -28.41 74.62
C THR A 598 -87.49 -29.03 76.02
N ASP A 599 -86.47 -28.64 76.79
CA ASP A 599 -86.26 -29.08 78.17
C ASP A 599 -87.39 -28.56 79.08
N ALA A 600 -87.81 -27.31 78.90
CA ALA A 600 -88.96 -26.74 79.63
C ALA A 600 -90.28 -27.44 79.29
N GLU A 601 -90.52 -27.83 78.04
CA GLU A 601 -91.65 -28.70 77.67
C GLU A 601 -91.54 -30.10 78.29
N GLY A 602 -90.34 -30.69 78.28
CA GLY A 602 -90.07 -31.99 78.88
C GLY A 602 -90.38 -32.00 80.38
N HIS A 603 -89.91 -30.97 81.10
CA HIS A 603 -90.23 -30.76 82.51
C HIS A 603 -91.72 -30.50 82.75
N ARG A 604 -92.43 -29.75 81.90
CA ARG A 604 -93.89 -29.61 82.01
C ARG A 604 -94.61 -30.94 81.87
N LYS A 605 -94.28 -31.73 80.84
CA LYS A 605 -94.88 -33.06 80.59
C LYS A 605 -94.58 -34.06 81.71
N LEU A 606 -93.38 -34.00 82.30
CA LEU A 606 -93.05 -34.76 83.52
C LEU A 606 -93.90 -34.32 84.72
N ASN A 607 -94.01 -33.02 84.98
CA ASN A 607 -94.80 -32.49 86.09
C ASN A 607 -96.29 -32.81 85.94
N GLU A 608 -96.83 -32.76 84.72
CA GLU A 608 -98.20 -33.20 84.40
C GLU A 608 -98.39 -34.70 84.66
N ALA A 609 -97.42 -35.54 84.29
CA ALA A 609 -97.44 -36.98 84.59
C ALA A 609 -97.32 -37.28 86.10
N GLU A 610 -96.53 -36.51 86.87
CA GLU A 610 -96.47 -36.63 88.33
C GLU A 610 -97.77 -36.19 89.00
N ASN A 611 -98.40 -35.12 88.52
CA ASN A 611 -99.71 -34.67 89.01
C ASN A 611 -100.83 -35.68 88.73
N MET A 612 -100.72 -36.50 87.69
CA MET A 612 -101.64 -37.62 87.44
C MET A 612 -101.43 -38.85 88.35
N ARG A 613 -100.36 -38.92 89.16
CA ARG A 613 -100.18 -40.03 90.12
C ARG A 613 -101.15 -39.90 91.29
N ASN A 614 -101.84 -41.00 91.61
CA ASN A 614 -102.69 -41.13 92.80
C ASN A 614 -101.95 -40.72 94.10
N ASP A 615 -102.68 -40.17 95.08
CA ASP A 615 -102.12 -39.54 96.29
C ASP A 615 -101.21 -40.44 97.12
N GLU A 616 -101.55 -41.72 97.27
CA GLU A 616 -100.69 -42.71 97.93
C GLU A 616 -99.35 -42.90 97.21
N SER A 617 -99.38 -42.84 95.87
CA SER A 617 -98.20 -42.97 95.02
C SER A 617 -97.32 -41.73 95.05
N ARG A 618 -97.89 -40.53 95.30
CA ARG A 618 -97.12 -39.31 95.57
C ARG A 618 -96.49 -39.36 96.97
N ARG A 619 -97.22 -39.82 97.99
CA ARG A 619 -96.67 -40.04 99.36
C ARG A 619 -95.51 -41.03 99.35
N SER A 620 -95.66 -42.16 98.64
CA SER A 620 -94.60 -43.17 98.51
C SER A 620 -93.33 -42.60 97.87
N ALA A 621 -93.46 -41.82 96.78
CA ALA A 621 -92.33 -41.17 96.13
C ALA A 621 -91.63 -40.13 97.04
N ILE A 622 -92.38 -39.37 97.83
CA ILE A 622 -91.82 -38.44 98.83
C ILE A 622 -91.01 -39.22 99.89
N TYR A 623 -91.53 -40.33 100.42
CA TYR A 623 -90.78 -41.17 101.35
C TYR A 623 -89.54 -41.81 100.72
N GLU A 624 -89.62 -42.26 99.45
CA GLU A 624 -88.47 -42.84 98.74
C GLU A 624 -87.36 -41.80 98.53
N ASN A 625 -87.70 -40.58 98.10
CA ASN A 625 -86.71 -39.49 97.96
C ASN A 625 -86.15 -39.05 99.31
N LEU A 626 -86.98 -39.01 100.37
CA LEU A 626 -86.53 -38.73 101.73
C LEU A 626 -85.55 -39.80 102.24
N VAL A 627 -85.82 -41.09 101.98
CA VAL A 627 -84.93 -42.20 102.35
C VAL A 627 -83.62 -42.18 101.53
N LYS A 628 -83.67 -41.83 100.24
CA LYS A 628 -82.48 -41.68 99.39
C LYS A 628 -81.61 -40.48 99.77
N SER A 629 -82.21 -39.37 100.21
CA SER A 629 -81.50 -38.16 100.62
C SER A 629 -81.12 -38.11 102.10
N LEU A 630 -81.77 -38.91 102.96
CA LEU A 630 -81.47 -39.02 104.40
C LEU A 630 -79.97 -39.17 104.73
N PRO A 631 -79.16 -39.97 104.02
CA PRO A 631 -77.72 -40.05 104.24
C PRO A 631 -76.95 -38.75 103.97
N GLN A 632 -77.40 -37.92 103.03
CA GLN A 632 -76.85 -36.56 102.82
C GLN A 632 -77.37 -35.60 103.88
N ILE A 633 -78.67 -35.61 104.18
CA ILE A 633 -79.28 -34.74 105.21
C ILE A 633 -78.61 -34.96 106.57
N ILE A 634 -78.40 -36.20 106.99
CA ILE A 634 -77.68 -36.52 108.24
C ILE A 634 -76.24 -36.06 108.18
N ARG A 635 -75.51 -36.31 107.08
CA ARG A 635 -74.12 -35.87 106.91
C ARG A 635 -73.98 -34.36 107.06
N GLU A 636 -74.77 -33.59 106.32
CA GLU A 636 -74.74 -32.13 106.36
C GLU A 636 -75.29 -31.56 107.68
N SER A 637 -76.19 -32.26 108.37
CA SER A 637 -76.73 -31.83 109.68
C SER A 637 -75.80 -32.11 110.87
N VAL A 638 -74.94 -33.14 110.77
CA VAL A 638 -73.96 -33.49 111.83
C VAL A 638 -72.60 -32.81 111.58
N LYS A 639 -72.28 -32.44 110.33
CA LYS A 639 -71.10 -31.63 109.94
C LYS A 639 -70.78 -30.44 110.85
N PRO A 640 -71.76 -29.65 111.36
CA PRO A 640 -71.48 -28.55 112.28
C PRO A 640 -70.96 -29.03 113.65
N MET A 641 -71.34 -30.24 114.09
CA MET A 641 -70.91 -30.80 115.38
C MET A 641 -69.49 -31.38 115.35
N GLU A 642 -68.98 -31.80 114.19
CA GLU A 642 -67.55 -32.14 114.03
C GLU A 642 -66.62 -30.93 114.26
N ASN A 643 -67.14 -29.70 114.12
CA ASN A 643 -66.36 -28.46 114.14
C ASN A 643 -66.40 -27.70 115.49
N ILE A 644 -66.91 -28.31 116.57
CA ILE A 644 -67.03 -27.67 117.90
C ILE A 644 -66.22 -28.47 118.94
N GLU A 645 -64.90 -28.34 118.89
CA GLU A 645 -63.98 -29.06 119.79
C GLU A 645 -63.96 -28.47 121.22
N SER A 646 -64.17 -27.14 121.36
CA SER A 646 -64.61 -26.52 122.62
C SER A 646 -65.19 -25.10 122.40
N ILE A 647 -66.19 -24.70 123.19
CA ILE A 647 -66.75 -23.34 123.15
C ILE A 647 -66.01 -22.48 124.19
N LYS A 648 -65.18 -21.53 123.71
CA LYS A 648 -64.46 -20.58 124.57
C LYS A 648 -64.99 -19.17 124.37
N ILE A 649 -65.80 -18.70 125.31
CA ILE A 649 -66.37 -17.35 125.29
C ILE A 649 -65.26 -16.32 125.59
N LEU A 650 -65.09 -15.35 124.70
CA LEU A 650 -64.41 -14.09 124.96
C LEU A 650 -65.40 -12.95 124.71
N GLN A 651 -65.27 -11.87 125.49
CA GLN A 651 -66.22 -10.75 125.56
C GLN A 651 -65.42 -9.45 125.74
N VAL A 652 -66.03 -8.30 125.41
CA VAL A 652 -65.59 -6.91 125.70
C VAL A 652 -64.46 -6.40 124.79
N ASP A 653 -64.44 -5.16 124.28
CA ASP A 653 -65.48 -4.16 123.93
C ASP A 653 -64.79 -3.01 123.13
N GLY A 654 -65.55 -2.11 122.49
CA GLY A 654 -65.06 -0.87 121.85
C GLY A 654 -65.33 -0.81 120.34
N LEU A 655 -66.46 -0.29 119.82
CA LEU A 655 -66.96 1.11 119.79
C LEU A 655 -66.20 2.03 118.79
N PRO A 656 -66.85 3.05 118.16
CA PRO A 656 -68.29 3.36 118.04
C PRO A 656 -68.81 3.76 116.62
N GLY A 657 -70.15 3.81 116.45
CA GLY A 657 -70.85 4.55 115.35
C GLY A 657 -71.00 3.78 114.02
N LEU A 658 -72.18 3.27 113.60
CA LEU A 658 -73.58 3.43 114.01
C LEU A 658 -74.24 4.81 113.79
N ASN A 659 -74.98 4.95 112.68
CA ASN A 659 -76.46 4.96 112.72
C ASN A 659 -77.13 4.82 111.33
N SER A 660 -78.40 4.37 111.35
CA SER A 660 -79.34 4.14 110.23
C SER A 660 -80.66 4.90 110.55
N PRO A 661 -81.74 4.94 109.72
CA PRO A 661 -82.03 4.33 108.41
C PRO A 661 -82.15 5.44 107.30
N SER A 662 -82.96 5.44 106.21
CA SER A 662 -84.11 4.63 105.75
C SER A 662 -84.30 4.66 104.22
N GLU A 663 -85.48 4.21 103.73
CA GLU A 663 -85.79 3.88 102.33
C GLU A 663 -86.35 5.03 101.46
N SER A 664 -86.25 4.79 100.13
CA SER A 664 -87.25 5.07 99.05
C SER A 664 -87.07 6.28 98.11
N GLY A 665 -86.99 5.97 96.80
CA GLY A 665 -87.28 6.88 95.66
C GLY A 665 -86.20 7.92 95.29
N GLY A 666 -85.90 8.21 94.00
CA GLY A 666 -86.44 7.62 92.77
C GLY A 666 -86.49 8.58 91.55
N GLY A 667 -85.36 9.18 91.13
CA GLY A 667 -85.22 9.94 89.87
C GLY A 667 -84.03 9.42 89.04
N GLY A 668 -83.87 9.67 87.73
CA GLY A 668 -84.38 10.78 86.92
C GLY A 668 -83.40 11.96 86.95
N GLY A 669 -82.85 12.49 85.85
CA GLY A 669 -82.95 12.12 84.43
C GLY A 669 -82.71 13.35 83.52
N GLY A 670 -82.20 13.14 82.30
CA GLY A 670 -82.26 14.15 81.22
C GLY A 670 -81.08 15.11 81.02
N THR A 671 -80.56 15.09 79.78
CA THR A 671 -80.24 16.26 78.92
C THR A 671 -79.34 17.41 79.43
N GLY A 672 -78.11 17.44 78.88
CA GLY A 672 -77.74 18.49 77.90
C GLY A 672 -76.89 19.70 78.35
N GLY A 673 -75.97 20.12 77.48
CA GLY A 673 -75.37 21.47 77.50
C GLY A 673 -73.86 21.56 77.70
N THR A 674 -73.14 21.91 76.62
CA THR A 674 -71.95 22.80 76.52
C THR A 674 -70.84 22.82 77.60
N GLY A 675 -69.57 22.80 77.16
CA GLY A 675 -68.37 22.98 78.02
C GLY A 675 -68.11 24.44 78.47
N PRO A 676 -66.89 24.81 78.94
CA PRO A 676 -65.62 24.53 78.23
C PRO A 676 -64.38 24.24 79.13
N SER A 677 -63.19 24.28 78.50
CA SER A 677 -61.84 24.54 79.07
C SER A 677 -60.86 23.36 79.29
N GLY A 678 -59.75 23.40 78.54
CA GLY A 678 -58.39 23.26 79.09
C GLY A 678 -57.85 21.89 79.49
N GLY A 679 -57.24 21.14 78.55
CA GLY A 679 -56.39 19.98 78.86
C GLY A 679 -55.67 19.41 77.63
N ASN A 680 -54.37 19.12 77.73
CA ASN A 680 -53.56 18.65 76.60
C ASN A 680 -53.67 17.12 76.41
N ILE A 681 -54.30 16.67 75.32
CA ILE A 681 -54.62 15.25 75.10
C ILE A 681 -53.34 14.39 74.93
N SER A 682 -52.27 14.97 74.39
CA SER A 682 -50.98 14.28 74.17
C SER A 682 -50.37 13.71 75.45
N ASP A 683 -50.50 14.39 76.60
CA ASP A 683 -49.92 13.95 77.87
C ASP A 683 -50.71 12.81 78.54
N GLN A 684 -52.03 12.74 78.32
CA GLN A 684 -52.87 11.70 78.90
C GLN A 684 -52.69 10.34 78.21
N VAL A 685 -52.45 10.33 76.90
CA VAL A 685 -52.09 9.11 76.16
C VAL A 685 -50.68 8.64 76.54
N VAL A 686 -49.71 9.54 76.63
CA VAL A 686 -48.31 9.21 76.93
C VAL A 686 -48.14 8.69 78.37
N ASN A 687 -48.75 9.32 79.38
CA ASN A 687 -48.68 8.83 80.76
C ASN A 687 -49.39 7.49 80.97
N SER A 688 -50.44 7.21 80.19
CA SER A 688 -51.12 5.90 80.22
C SER A 688 -50.25 4.80 79.61
N ALA A 689 -49.58 5.08 78.49
CA ALA A 689 -48.67 4.12 77.84
C ALA A 689 -47.42 3.83 78.69
N MET A 690 -46.84 4.82 79.35
CA MET A 690 -45.63 4.65 80.16
C MET A 690 -45.85 3.85 81.46
N LYS A 691 -47.10 3.80 81.98
CA LYS A 691 -47.45 2.90 83.09
C LYS A 691 -47.49 1.41 82.70
N TYR A 692 -47.73 1.07 81.43
CA TYR A 692 -47.64 -0.31 80.96
C TYR A 692 -46.23 -0.75 80.58
N ARG A 693 -45.29 0.19 80.44
CA ARG A 693 -43.88 -0.08 80.06
C ARG A 693 -42.97 -0.41 81.26
N THR A 694 -43.46 -0.29 82.49
CA THR A 694 -42.64 -0.34 83.72
C THR A 694 -42.84 -1.60 84.58
N GLN A 695 -43.67 -2.56 84.17
CA GLN A 695 -43.86 -3.84 84.87
C GLN A 695 -43.24 -5.07 84.16
N VAL A 696 -42.62 -4.89 82.99
CA VAL A 696 -41.99 -6.00 82.24
C VAL A 696 -40.89 -6.70 83.06
N ALA A 697 -40.08 -5.92 83.80
CA ALA A 697 -39.02 -6.44 84.66
C ALA A 697 -39.49 -7.28 85.89
N PHE A 698 -40.80 -7.41 86.11
CA PHE A 698 -41.39 -8.33 87.09
C PHE A 698 -42.01 -9.59 86.44
N VAL A 699 -42.18 -9.59 85.11
CA VAL A 699 -42.70 -10.72 84.34
C VAL A 699 -41.57 -11.56 83.75
N ASP A 700 -40.46 -10.94 83.33
CA ASP A 700 -39.29 -11.65 82.79
C ASP A 700 -38.73 -12.67 83.81
N GLY A 701 -38.57 -12.25 85.07
CA GLY A 701 -38.09 -13.14 86.15
C GLY A 701 -39.06 -14.28 86.51
N LEU A 702 -40.35 -14.14 86.21
CA LEU A 702 -41.36 -15.20 86.37
C LEU A 702 -41.42 -16.15 85.16
N MET A 703 -40.88 -15.75 84.01
CA MET A 703 -40.80 -16.59 82.80
C MET A 703 -39.51 -17.40 82.72
N GLU A 704 -38.41 -16.90 83.31
CA GLU A 704 -37.16 -17.67 83.46
C GLU A 704 -37.36 -18.90 84.38
N GLU A 705 -38.23 -18.80 85.39
CA GLU A 705 -38.59 -19.92 86.29
C GLU A 705 -39.58 -20.93 85.65
N ILE A 706 -40.16 -20.62 84.47
CA ILE A 706 -41.16 -21.45 83.77
C ILE A 706 -40.63 -22.03 82.43
N GLY A 707 -39.49 -21.55 81.93
CA GLY A 707 -38.62 -22.33 81.04
C GLY A 707 -38.95 -22.33 79.54
N LEU A 708 -39.30 -21.19 78.95
CA LEU A 708 -39.46 -21.03 77.48
C LEU A 708 -38.56 -19.90 76.92
N PRO A 709 -37.60 -20.20 76.01
CA PRO A 709 -36.65 -19.20 75.51
C PRO A 709 -37.21 -18.38 74.33
N LEU A 710 -37.10 -17.06 74.43
CA LEU A 710 -37.29 -16.12 73.31
C LEU A 710 -35.95 -15.52 72.87
N LYS A 711 -35.79 -15.28 71.56
CA LYS A 711 -34.64 -14.52 71.03
C LYS A 711 -35.03 -13.55 69.92
N ASN A 712 -34.62 -12.30 70.14
CA ASN A 712 -34.35 -11.25 69.14
C ASN A 712 -35.52 -10.69 68.31
N LEU A 713 -36.11 -9.61 68.83
CA LEU A 713 -36.61 -8.49 68.03
C LEU A 713 -36.08 -7.18 68.65
N GLY A 714 -35.30 -6.39 67.90
CA GLY A 714 -34.94 -5.01 68.29
C GLY A 714 -33.45 -4.63 68.29
N ALA A 715 -32.94 -4.22 67.12
CA ALA A 715 -31.81 -3.30 66.94
C ALA A 715 -32.13 -2.48 65.67
N ALA A 716 -32.28 -1.17 65.73
CA ALA A 716 -31.23 -0.15 65.59
C ALA A 716 -30.52 -0.19 64.21
N GLY A 717 -30.32 0.90 63.46
CA GLY A 717 -30.57 2.31 63.75
C GLY A 717 -29.27 3.13 63.82
N GLY A 718 -28.77 3.59 62.67
CA GLY A 718 -27.55 4.41 62.58
C GLY A 718 -27.06 4.60 61.13
N MET A 719 -26.38 5.73 60.87
CA MET A 719 -25.77 6.06 59.56
C MET A 719 -24.24 6.08 59.67
N GLN A 720 -23.50 5.86 58.57
CA GLN A 720 -22.24 6.58 58.30
C GLN A 720 -21.76 6.44 56.83
N PHE A 721 -20.89 7.36 56.41
CA PHE A 721 -20.22 7.41 55.09
C PHE A 721 -18.70 7.16 55.23
N ARG A 722 -18.06 6.42 54.30
CA ARG A 722 -16.95 6.91 53.43
C ARG A 722 -16.10 5.81 52.72
N ASN A 723 -15.57 6.24 51.57
CA ASN A 723 -14.27 5.90 50.94
C ASN A 723 -13.98 4.51 50.30
N PHE A 724 -13.45 4.61 49.06
CA PHE A 724 -12.53 3.68 48.35
C PHE A 724 -11.12 3.64 49.01
N PRO A 725 -10.12 2.83 48.57
CA PRO A 725 -10.05 1.94 47.38
C PRO A 725 -9.54 0.49 47.67
N GLY A 726 -9.37 -0.34 46.63
CA GLY A 726 -8.51 -1.54 46.71
C GLY A 726 -8.78 -2.63 45.67
N ALA A 727 -7.76 -2.97 44.87
CA ALA A 727 -7.66 -4.15 43.99
C ALA A 727 -6.15 -4.50 43.81
N PRO A 728 -5.72 -5.65 43.24
CA PRO A 728 -6.47 -6.84 42.81
C PRO A 728 -5.84 -8.18 43.37
N GLU A 729 -5.96 -9.28 42.61
CA GLU A 729 -5.26 -10.59 42.66
C GLU A 729 -5.96 -11.78 43.35
N GLY A 730 -5.56 -13.02 43.01
CA GLY A 730 -5.87 -14.15 43.92
C GLY A 730 -5.56 -15.60 43.55
N LYS A 731 -5.91 -16.09 42.34
CA LYS A 731 -5.77 -17.51 41.87
C LYS A 731 -6.58 -18.60 42.63
N SER A 732 -6.67 -19.76 41.98
CA SER A 732 -6.97 -21.12 42.47
C SER A 732 -8.31 -21.38 43.19
N GLY A 733 -9.08 -22.44 42.90
CA GLY A 733 -8.77 -23.61 42.07
C GLY A 733 -8.91 -24.92 42.84
N LYS A 734 -10.14 -25.42 42.92
CA LYS A 734 -10.57 -26.80 43.26
C LYS A 734 -11.95 -26.99 42.62
N GLY A 735 -12.37 -28.19 42.21
CA GLY A 735 -11.73 -29.50 42.33
C GLY A 735 -12.68 -30.47 43.01
N ASP A 736 -13.08 -31.50 42.27
CA ASP A 736 -13.90 -32.66 42.66
C ASP A 736 -15.39 -32.30 42.98
N ASP A 737 -16.42 -33.01 42.51
CA ASP A 737 -16.52 -34.19 41.61
C ASP A 737 -17.21 -33.83 40.26
#